data_AF-R7LQJ3-F1
#
_entry.id   AF-R7LQJ3-F1
#
_cell.length_a   1.000
_cell.length_b   1.000
_cell.length_c   1.000
_cell.angle_alpha   90.00
_cell.angle_beta   90.00
_cell.angle_gamma   90.00
#
_symmetry.space_group_name_H-M   'P 1'
#
loop_
_entity.id
_entity.type
_entity.pdbx_description
1 polymer ?
#
loop_
_entity_poly.entity_id
_entity_poly.type
_entity_poly.pdbx_seq_one_letter_code
_entity_poly.pdbx_strand_id
1 'polypeptide(L)'
;MEKIKETLKSVFFNKKLIVVLILMIMIIILLSSSYYFITIDDGKWDENKSGNPSNYTGNVNPVDEGGLVVDKDAIIKAGLKDLRISDEEIENMTDEEIIEKLKINEKLRKNPKVTSLDDVTQAEILWCINDVYSEYLDNPEQLEKLLNAEIITQYPDMGQVDGKLNGIIKFERHKNDGTSVFLSYIDSNTFSSYVEKNDTKALEYFTLDSQGNAIVAYLNTVTETLTFNDIDTKINDYTETLNESNKKSDGNYSKLIMSLSTISINYKSVVGKYTMPFNYLWSLLVIGEDPSFVLELADLVENSEITISIYDNITTTKDENVYKYKKETRTDKYARLFVRNTYGLTGFATQRYWLAKDSPNADGNYSSRYPASYSTDSTDYVVTHTIITERNDIKYDLTKADVWIYYYSKEYAFPDNIIPTVESNSANQDDTEYVLNDRTSKDSNSDSSLLNDSEAVAFAESVKTYIEKNGTKPKRIVNGINGSPPMEVEDDIVADVQVSYVDIKNYDHKIERVQTQTITTTEQKYVAQTPICKPKDDKNANEDNFVTILCKKTHIKARKYLTDGSVSNWLWEIIENNAPDMLDLTKYLFYRATGHDFGITSYDFSEYEENSFVSIGIASSSNILFDYLASWENSTVWKYLRNEISYSSSVARYITEDKSEYICYTDSNTSTRNFGFGVCHTADNGKTYWHIAEYQEEGIMINNGSYDTIGVSKLSVTAVDGVKVKLLDRYQTSIKTQLNNAGILDEFTQPQLDALTCIMYQYGNIGNFIQAYKTYGNTDALVKNAKSSSGKTYFNSNVESNGRSQANWKLFHEGIYTAGTGEVLSASDYAGDGTILDIASKAWQTICSNGNSISYGGISSIPFRGGQIDCSGFVSWVLYEAGYTGDFYYQHNTSNFLQTNWNSKYGWEEITVAAGENPYNKLQPGDIFVRNEGKVHHMNIVVKLENGDLYAYDCGSENHWRGNLNASPVKATYFLKSNARGKIIRVTK
;
A
#
# COMPACT_ATOMS: atom_id res chain seq x y z
N MET A 1 -11.79 80.82 64.74
CA MET A 1 -11.41 79.41 64.97
C MET A 1 -12.57 78.57 65.52
N GLU A 2 -13.39 79.05 66.47
CA GLU A 2 -14.53 78.28 67.00
C GLU A 2 -15.61 77.92 65.96
N LYS A 3 -15.95 78.84 65.05
CA LYS A 3 -16.93 78.55 63.97
C LYS A 3 -16.50 77.42 63.04
N ILE A 4 -15.21 77.22 62.80
CA ILE A 4 -14.69 76.12 61.96
C ILE A 4 -14.83 74.78 62.71
N LYS A 5 -14.67 74.78 64.04
CA LYS A 5 -14.77 73.61 64.90
C LYS A 5 -16.21 73.09 65.03
N GLU A 6 -17.20 73.99 65.08
CA GLU A 6 -18.62 73.61 65.08
C GLU A 6 -19.09 73.09 63.72
N THR A 7 -18.67 73.72 62.62
CA THR A 7 -18.98 73.23 61.27
C THR A 7 -18.39 71.84 61.04
N LEU A 8 -17.13 71.60 61.45
CA LEU A 8 -16.49 70.28 61.39
C LEU A 8 -17.19 69.22 62.26
N LYS A 9 -17.69 69.57 63.46
CA LYS A 9 -18.47 68.64 64.29
C LYS A 9 -19.81 68.23 63.65
N SER A 10 -20.49 69.13 62.95
CA SER A 10 -21.75 68.81 62.26
C SER A 10 -21.57 67.90 61.05
N VAL A 11 -20.41 68.00 60.37
CA VAL A 11 -20.05 67.16 59.22
C VAL A 11 -19.58 65.77 59.66
N PHE A 12 -18.82 65.66 60.76
CA PHE A 12 -18.27 64.40 61.26
C PHE A 12 -19.19 63.58 62.18
N PHE A 13 -20.33 64.10 62.66
CA PHE A 13 -21.28 63.35 63.49
C PHE A 13 -22.66 63.15 62.86
N ASN A 14 -22.87 63.63 61.63
CA ASN A 14 -24.09 63.32 60.91
C ASN A 14 -24.00 61.90 60.35
N LYS A 15 -24.58 60.93 61.10
CA LYS A 15 -24.59 59.50 60.74
C LYS A 15 -25.04 59.25 59.31
N LYS A 16 -25.94 60.07 58.75
CA LYS A 16 -26.37 59.94 57.35
C LYS A 16 -25.27 60.34 56.35
N LEU A 17 -24.48 61.37 56.65
CA LEU A 17 -23.41 61.85 55.78
C LEU A 17 -22.21 60.88 55.79
N ILE A 18 -21.87 60.33 56.95
CA ILE A 18 -20.80 59.31 57.08
C ILE A 18 -21.17 58.02 56.34
N VAL A 19 -22.43 57.57 56.45
CA VAL A 19 -22.91 56.38 55.71
C VAL A 19 -22.84 56.61 54.20
N VAL A 20 -23.20 57.81 53.71
CA VAL A 20 -23.07 58.17 52.28
C VAL A 20 -21.60 58.20 51.85
N LEU A 21 -20.68 58.71 52.67
CA LEU A 21 -19.26 58.75 52.36
C LEU A 21 -18.64 57.33 52.31
N ILE A 22 -19.03 56.45 53.24
CA ILE A 22 -18.60 55.05 53.25
C ILE A 22 -19.14 54.30 52.02
N LEU A 23 -20.40 54.56 51.63
CA LEU A 23 -21.00 54.02 50.41
C LEU A 23 -20.27 54.51 49.15
N MET A 24 -19.90 55.79 49.07
CA MET A 24 -19.08 56.30 47.96
C MET A 24 -17.70 55.65 47.91
N ILE A 25 -17.03 55.48 49.05
CA ILE A 25 -15.72 54.82 49.09
C ILE A 25 -15.86 53.35 48.69
N MET A 26 -16.88 52.62 49.15
CA MET A 26 -17.13 51.25 48.69
C MET A 26 -17.46 51.18 47.20
N ILE A 27 -18.21 52.14 46.65
CA ILE A 27 -18.49 52.21 45.22
C ILE A 27 -17.23 52.53 44.43
N ILE A 28 -16.36 53.43 44.91
CA ILE A 28 -15.07 53.73 44.27
C ILE A 28 -14.15 52.52 44.33
N ILE A 29 -14.07 51.82 45.46
CA ILE A 29 -13.31 50.58 45.58
C ILE A 29 -13.89 49.53 44.64
N LEU A 30 -15.21 49.29 44.64
CA LEU A 30 -15.86 48.36 43.71
C LEU A 30 -15.64 48.73 42.25
N LEU A 31 -15.71 50.00 41.88
CA LEU A 31 -15.46 50.47 40.51
C LEU A 31 -13.99 50.35 40.13
N SER A 32 -13.07 50.63 41.07
CA SER A 32 -11.62 50.49 40.85
C SER A 32 -11.20 49.02 40.77
N SER A 33 -11.78 48.17 41.61
CA SER A 33 -11.62 46.71 41.57
C SER A 33 -12.26 46.13 40.33
N SER A 34 -13.46 46.56 39.94
CA SER A 34 -14.12 46.13 38.70
C SER A 34 -13.33 46.59 37.48
N TYR A 35 -12.81 47.83 37.49
CA TYR A 35 -11.91 48.32 36.45
C TYR A 35 -10.63 47.48 36.40
N TYR A 36 -10.00 47.21 37.55
CA TYR A 36 -8.84 46.32 37.67
C TYR A 36 -9.09 44.90 37.14
N PHE A 37 -10.27 44.32 37.42
CA PHE A 37 -10.71 43.02 36.89
C PHE A 37 -11.08 43.04 35.40
N ILE A 38 -11.39 44.21 34.83
CA ILE A 38 -11.72 44.38 33.40
C ILE A 38 -10.46 44.74 32.58
N THR A 39 -9.41 45.27 33.21
CA THR A 39 -8.20 45.77 32.52
C THR A 39 -6.95 44.92 32.68
N ILE A 40 -6.94 43.92 33.55
CA ILE A 40 -5.83 42.96 33.61
C ILE A 40 -6.14 41.82 32.64
N ASP A 41 -5.29 41.65 31.64
CA ASP A 41 -5.22 40.39 30.91
C ASP A 41 -4.76 39.31 31.89
N ASP A 42 -5.60 38.31 32.09
CA ASP A 42 -5.30 37.19 32.96
C ASP A 42 -4.34 36.19 32.31
N GLY A 43 -3.90 36.47 31.06
CA GLY A 43 -2.98 35.64 30.29
C GLY A 43 -3.57 34.30 29.87
N LYS A 44 -4.84 34.05 30.17
CA LYS A 44 -5.54 32.79 29.93
C LYS A 44 -6.17 32.80 28.54
N TRP A 45 -6.09 31.68 27.84
CA TRP A 45 -6.72 31.49 26.53
C TRP A 45 -7.88 30.50 26.66
N ASP A 46 -9.10 30.96 26.45
CA ASP A 46 -10.28 30.10 26.31
C ASP A 46 -10.63 29.86 24.82
N GLU A 47 -11.35 28.78 24.53
CA GLU A 47 -11.72 28.38 23.16
C GLU A 47 -12.53 29.45 22.39
N ASN A 48 -13.16 30.39 23.10
CA ASN A 48 -14.00 31.45 22.52
C ASN A 48 -13.31 32.84 22.55
N LYS A 49 -12.07 32.93 23.06
CA LYS A 49 -11.34 34.19 23.19
C LYS A 49 -10.84 34.58 21.80
N SER A 50 -11.23 35.78 21.37
CA SER A 50 -10.88 36.28 20.04
C SER A 50 -9.38 36.29 19.80
N GLY A 51 -8.97 35.89 18.60
CA GLY A 51 -7.56 35.81 18.22
C GLY A 51 -6.77 34.74 18.98
N ASN A 52 -7.43 33.68 19.46
CA ASN A 52 -6.78 32.54 20.09
C ASN A 52 -5.66 31.96 19.16
N PRO A 53 -4.45 31.72 19.68
CA PRO A 53 -3.32 31.18 18.92
C PRO A 53 -3.59 29.82 18.27
N SER A 54 -4.53 29.01 18.78
CA SER A 54 -4.92 27.73 18.17
C SER A 54 -5.50 27.90 16.76
N ASN A 55 -6.04 29.07 16.43
CA ASN A 55 -6.47 29.39 15.06
C ASN A 55 -5.30 29.46 14.07
N TYR A 56 -4.07 29.62 14.55
CA TYR A 56 -2.87 29.57 13.73
C TYR A 56 -2.28 28.17 13.72
N THR A 57 -1.98 27.60 14.90
CA THR A 57 -1.29 26.31 15.01
C THR A 57 -2.15 25.11 14.59
N GLY A 58 -3.48 25.23 14.66
CA GLY A 58 -4.44 24.21 14.23
C GLY A 58 -4.80 24.23 12.74
N ASN A 59 -4.41 25.27 11.99
CA ASN A 59 -4.74 25.43 10.57
C ASN A 59 -3.51 25.32 9.66
N VAL A 60 -2.61 24.38 10.00
CA VAL A 60 -1.37 24.10 9.26
C VAL A 60 -1.60 22.99 8.25
N ASN A 61 -1.23 23.23 6.99
CA ASN A 61 -1.33 22.26 5.91
C ASN A 61 0.05 22.03 5.25
N PRO A 62 0.44 20.77 4.99
CA PRO A 62 1.56 20.48 4.10
C PRO A 62 1.21 20.90 2.66
N VAL A 63 2.22 21.22 1.86
CA VAL A 63 2.03 21.56 0.44
C VAL A 63 2.83 20.62 -0.46
N ASP A 64 2.34 20.39 -1.68
CA ASP A 64 2.91 19.42 -2.63
C ASP A 64 4.38 19.68 -2.97
N GLU A 65 4.78 20.96 -3.08
CA GLU A 65 6.15 21.35 -3.39
C GLU A 65 7.13 21.20 -2.20
N GLY A 66 6.62 20.85 -1.02
CA GLY A 66 7.37 20.82 0.25
C GLY A 66 7.12 22.06 1.12
N GLY A 67 7.24 21.85 2.43
CA GLY A 67 6.99 22.86 3.47
C GLY A 67 5.54 22.89 3.98
N LEU A 68 5.30 23.83 4.89
CA LEU A 68 4.08 24.02 5.64
C LEU A 68 3.52 25.41 5.38
N VAL A 69 2.21 25.51 5.23
CA VAL A 69 1.49 26.76 5.09
C VAL A 69 0.35 26.80 6.10
N VAL A 70 0.20 27.95 6.76
CA VAL A 70 -0.95 28.23 7.63
C VAL A 70 -2.06 28.83 6.79
N ASP A 71 -3.28 28.28 6.92
CA ASP A 71 -4.47 28.76 6.22
C ASP A 71 -4.81 30.18 6.70
N LYS A 72 -4.53 31.15 5.83
CA LYS A 72 -4.75 32.58 6.08
C LYS A 72 -6.25 32.88 6.19
N ASP A 73 -7.07 32.26 5.35
CA ASP A 73 -8.50 32.53 5.26
C ASP A 73 -9.23 32.01 6.49
N ALA A 74 -8.79 30.86 7.03
CA ALA A 74 -9.29 30.33 8.29
C ALA A 74 -9.10 31.33 9.44
N ILE A 75 -7.92 31.97 9.54
CA ILE A 75 -7.62 32.98 10.57
C ILE A 75 -8.48 34.24 10.37
N ILE A 76 -8.58 34.74 9.14
CA ILE A 76 -9.42 35.92 8.82
C ILE A 76 -10.87 35.65 9.19
N LYS A 77 -11.40 34.49 8.78
CA LYS A 77 -12.77 34.08 9.05
C LYS A 77 -13.05 33.98 10.54
N ALA A 78 -12.12 33.43 11.33
CA ALA A 78 -12.22 33.41 12.78
C ALA A 78 -12.30 34.84 13.36
N GLY A 79 -11.39 35.74 12.94
CA GLY A 79 -11.38 37.13 13.40
C GLY A 79 -12.63 37.92 13.03
N LEU A 80 -13.20 37.71 11.85
CA LEU A 80 -14.44 38.37 11.42
C LEU A 80 -15.67 37.81 12.17
N LYS A 81 -15.69 36.51 12.49
CA LYS A 81 -16.73 35.91 13.32
C LYS A 81 -16.74 36.48 14.74
N ASP A 82 -15.57 36.79 15.30
CA ASP A 82 -15.47 37.45 16.61
C ASP A 82 -16.10 38.86 16.60
N LEU A 83 -16.10 39.52 15.43
CA LEU A 83 -16.82 40.78 15.18
C LEU A 83 -18.32 40.58 14.91
N ARG A 84 -18.83 39.35 15.06
CA ARG A 84 -20.23 38.93 14.82
C ARG A 84 -20.69 39.10 13.38
N ILE A 85 -19.77 38.96 12.43
CA ILE A 85 -20.07 38.95 11.00
C ILE A 85 -20.44 37.52 10.60
N SER A 86 -21.52 37.36 9.82
CA SER A 86 -22.01 36.04 9.40
C SER A 86 -21.16 35.43 8.28
N ASP A 87 -21.21 34.10 8.12
CA ASP A 87 -20.50 33.40 7.04
C ASP A 87 -20.87 33.92 5.64
N GLU A 88 -22.15 34.21 5.40
CA GLU A 88 -22.66 34.77 4.13
C GLU A 88 -22.12 36.19 3.87
N GLU A 89 -21.96 37.00 4.91
CA GLU A 89 -21.35 38.32 4.79
C GLU A 89 -19.85 38.20 4.49
N ILE A 90 -19.13 37.33 5.20
CA ILE A 90 -17.68 37.11 5.02
C ILE A 90 -17.35 36.70 3.58
N GLU A 91 -18.11 35.76 3.00
CA GLU A 91 -17.89 35.27 1.63
C GLU A 91 -17.99 36.35 0.54
N ASN A 92 -18.65 37.47 0.84
CA ASN A 92 -18.88 38.56 -0.10
C ASN A 92 -18.02 39.81 0.17
N MET A 93 -17.16 39.78 1.20
CA MET A 93 -16.32 40.93 1.55
C MET A 93 -15.13 41.10 0.59
N THR A 94 -14.78 42.34 0.28
CA THR A 94 -13.52 42.65 -0.42
C THR A 94 -12.34 42.76 0.54
N ASP A 95 -11.11 42.62 0.02
CA ASP A 95 -9.88 42.86 0.78
C ASP A 95 -9.90 44.22 1.50
N GLU A 96 -10.38 45.30 0.85
CA GLU A 96 -10.45 46.61 1.48
C GLU A 96 -11.39 46.62 2.69
N GLU A 97 -12.54 45.94 2.59
CA GLU A 97 -13.51 45.82 3.69
C GLU A 97 -12.91 45.01 4.86
N ILE A 98 -12.20 43.91 4.57
CA ILE A 98 -11.54 43.08 5.59
C ILE A 98 -10.42 43.89 6.28
N ILE A 99 -9.57 44.57 5.49
CA ILE A 99 -8.49 45.44 5.99
C ILE A 99 -9.03 46.53 6.91
N GLU A 100 -10.18 47.12 6.58
CA GLU A 100 -10.85 48.12 7.42
C GLU A 100 -11.42 47.49 8.71
N LYS A 101 -12.15 46.37 8.60
CA LYS A 101 -12.79 45.70 9.75
C LYS A 101 -11.79 45.20 10.78
N LEU A 102 -10.70 44.58 10.33
CA LEU A 102 -9.61 44.09 11.18
C LEU A 102 -8.59 45.19 11.53
N LYS A 103 -8.79 46.42 11.04
CA LYS A 103 -7.95 47.60 11.32
C LYS A 103 -6.46 47.38 10.99
N ILE A 104 -6.17 46.62 9.94
CA ILE A 104 -4.81 46.17 9.59
C ILE A 104 -3.86 47.37 9.42
N ASN A 105 -4.28 48.39 8.68
CA ASN A 105 -3.46 49.59 8.44
C ASN A 105 -3.23 50.45 9.69
N GLU A 106 -4.13 50.41 10.67
CA GLU A 106 -3.98 51.12 11.96
C GLU A 106 -2.98 50.41 12.86
N LYS A 107 -3.06 49.08 12.91
CA LYS A 107 -2.28 48.23 13.81
C LYS A 107 -0.87 47.95 13.29
N LEU A 108 -0.70 47.59 12.01
CA LEU A 108 0.61 47.26 11.43
C LEU A 108 1.43 48.48 11.03
N ARG A 109 0.78 49.60 10.68
CA ARG A 109 1.43 50.86 10.27
C ARG A 109 2.47 50.71 9.14
N LYS A 110 2.28 49.74 8.24
CA LYS A 110 3.15 49.51 7.07
C LYS A 110 3.21 50.74 6.14
N ASN A 111 4.36 50.91 5.48
CA ASN A 111 4.58 51.92 4.45
C ASN A 111 5.26 51.30 3.21
N PRO A 112 4.57 51.21 2.05
CA PRO A 112 3.22 51.71 1.77
C PRO A 112 2.13 50.99 2.58
N LYS A 113 0.94 51.61 2.65
CA LYS A 113 -0.22 51.00 3.32
C LYS A 113 -0.62 49.70 2.63
N VAL A 114 -1.13 48.75 3.41
CA VAL A 114 -1.67 47.48 2.94
C VAL A 114 -2.92 47.76 2.11
N THR A 115 -2.95 47.24 0.88
CA THR A 115 -4.09 47.34 -0.03
C THR A 115 -4.63 45.99 -0.48
N SER A 116 -3.86 44.92 -0.28
CA SER A 116 -4.28 43.53 -0.51
C SER A 116 -3.96 42.68 0.72
N LEU A 117 -4.76 41.64 0.98
CA LEU A 117 -4.48 40.65 2.02
C LEU A 117 -3.27 39.76 1.68
N ASP A 118 -2.80 39.79 0.42
CA ASP A 118 -1.54 39.16 0.01
C ASP A 118 -0.31 39.86 0.61
N ASP A 119 -0.42 41.16 0.96
CA ASP A 119 0.67 41.96 1.52
C ASP A 119 0.90 41.73 3.03
N VAL A 120 0.10 40.84 3.65
CA VAL A 120 0.18 40.51 5.08
C VAL A 120 0.38 39.03 5.34
N THR A 121 1.16 38.71 6.37
CA THR A 121 1.37 37.34 6.84
C THR A 121 0.23 36.88 7.73
N GLN A 122 0.14 35.56 7.93
CA GLN A 122 -0.85 34.95 8.82
C GLN A 122 -0.69 35.45 10.26
N ALA A 123 0.56 35.64 10.73
CA ALA A 123 0.84 36.14 12.07
C ALA A 123 0.46 37.62 12.21
N GLU A 124 0.64 38.42 11.16
CA GLU A 124 0.20 39.82 11.13
C GLU A 124 -1.33 39.95 11.19
N ILE A 125 -2.06 39.04 10.57
CA ILE A 125 -3.53 38.99 10.68
C ILE A 125 -3.93 38.63 12.11
N LEU A 126 -3.35 37.58 12.68
CA LEU A 126 -3.63 37.18 14.07
C LEU A 126 -3.33 38.31 15.06
N TRP A 127 -2.21 39.00 14.87
CA TRP A 127 -1.83 40.21 15.60
C TRP A 127 -2.90 41.30 15.52
N CYS A 128 -3.53 41.47 14.36
CA CYS A 128 -4.57 42.47 14.18
C CYS A 128 -5.92 42.07 14.81
N ILE A 129 -6.18 40.77 15.01
CA ILE A 129 -7.42 40.30 15.62
C ILE A 129 -7.44 40.60 17.11
N ASN A 130 -6.32 40.44 17.83
CA ASN A 130 -6.25 40.68 19.27
C ASN A 130 -5.08 41.60 19.67
N ASP A 131 -5.42 42.74 20.30
CA ASP A 131 -4.43 43.74 20.73
C ASP A 131 -3.49 43.26 21.85
N VAL A 132 -3.86 42.18 22.57
CA VAL A 132 -3.07 41.64 23.69
C VAL A 132 -1.65 41.28 23.27
N TYR A 133 -1.45 40.82 22.03
CA TYR A 133 -0.12 40.49 21.52
C TYR A 133 0.81 41.71 21.53
N SER A 134 0.28 42.88 21.20
CA SER A 134 1.03 44.15 21.17
C SER A 134 1.35 44.73 22.55
N GLU A 135 0.75 44.19 23.62
CA GLU A 135 1.08 44.56 25.00
C GLU A 135 2.38 43.91 25.48
N TYR A 136 2.67 42.70 24.97
CA TYR A 136 3.79 41.88 25.44
C TYR A 136 4.89 41.66 24.39
N LEU A 137 4.60 41.83 23.09
CA LEU A 137 5.56 41.65 22.01
C LEU A 137 5.77 42.97 21.26
N ASP A 138 6.94 43.14 20.64
CA ASP A 138 7.26 44.37 19.92
C ASP A 138 6.66 44.40 18.51
N ASN A 139 6.51 43.23 17.88
CA ASN A 139 6.05 43.10 16.51
C ASN A 139 5.49 41.70 16.17
N PRO A 140 4.79 41.54 15.03
CA PRO A 140 4.23 40.26 14.59
C PRO A 140 5.27 39.16 14.29
N GLU A 141 6.51 39.50 13.93
CA GLU A 141 7.56 38.50 13.65
C GLU A 141 7.94 37.73 14.93
N GLN A 142 7.96 38.42 16.07
CA GLN A 142 8.15 37.75 17.37
C GLN A 142 7.00 36.79 17.70
N LEU A 143 5.74 37.18 17.39
CA LEU A 143 4.58 36.31 17.56
C LEU A 143 4.69 35.07 16.66
N GLU A 144 5.02 35.27 15.40
CA GLU A 144 5.22 34.21 14.41
C GLU A 144 6.28 33.20 14.89
N LYS A 145 7.40 33.69 15.43
CA LYS A 145 8.45 32.82 15.97
C LYS A 145 7.95 31.91 17.10
N LEU A 146 7.18 32.46 18.04
CA LEU A 146 6.61 31.67 19.15
C LEU A 146 5.58 30.64 18.66
N LEU A 147 4.76 30.99 17.66
CA LEU A 147 3.78 30.07 17.06
C LEU A 147 4.48 28.94 16.28
N ASN A 148 5.54 29.28 15.54
CA ASN A 148 6.30 28.32 14.74
C ASN A 148 7.02 27.29 15.63
N ALA A 149 7.47 27.66 16.83
CA ALA A 149 8.07 26.71 17.78
C ALA A 149 7.12 25.53 18.10
N GLU A 150 5.81 25.77 18.20
CA GLU A 150 4.83 24.70 18.38
C GLU A 150 4.70 23.84 17.12
N ILE A 151 4.62 24.47 15.95
CA ILE A 151 4.36 23.79 14.67
C ILE A 151 5.54 22.90 14.28
N ILE A 152 6.77 23.42 14.23
CA ILE A 152 7.90 22.71 13.61
C ILE A 152 8.22 21.37 14.27
N THR A 153 7.94 21.24 15.57
CA THR A 153 8.14 20.00 16.35
C THR A 153 7.14 18.90 16.04
N GLN A 154 6.03 19.22 15.35
CA GLN A 154 4.93 18.32 15.07
C GLN A 154 4.91 17.84 13.61
N TYR A 155 5.75 18.39 12.75
CA TYR A 155 5.75 18.10 11.32
C TYR A 155 7.12 17.62 10.81
N PRO A 156 7.14 16.84 9.71
CA PRO A 156 8.37 16.44 9.05
C PRO A 156 9.11 17.58 8.38
N ASP A 157 10.42 17.38 8.27
CA ASP A 157 11.27 18.12 7.34
C ASP A 157 10.89 17.70 5.91
N MET A 158 10.17 18.57 5.21
CA MET A 158 9.68 18.37 3.84
C MET A 158 10.54 19.11 2.80
N GLY A 159 11.70 19.62 3.21
CA GLY A 159 12.53 20.50 2.39
C GLY A 159 12.07 21.96 2.46
N GLN A 160 13.05 22.86 2.58
CA GLN A 160 12.79 24.30 2.68
C GLN A 160 12.47 24.87 1.30
N VAL A 161 11.21 25.27 1.10
CA VAL A 161 10.78 26.10 -0.04
C VAL A 161 10.77 27.55 0.41
N ASP A 162 11.26 28.45 -0.43
CA ASP A 162 11.34 29.89 -0.12
C ASP A 162 10.00 30.43 0.41
N GLY A 163 10.03 30.99 1.62
CA GLY A 163 8.86 31.58 2.28
C GLY A 163 7.90 30.61 2.96
N LYS A 164 8.20 29.30 3.01
CA LYS A 164 7.37 28.30 3.70
C LYS A 164 8.03 27.80 4.99
N LEU A 165 7.22 27.52 6.00
CA LEU A 165 7.68 26.91 7.26
C LEU A 165 8.09 25.45 6.99
N ASN A 166 9.02 24.90 7.77
CA ASN A 166 9.44 23.51 7.62
C ASN A 166 9.56 22.82 8.99
N GLY A 167 9.18 21.55 9.04
CA GLY A 167 9.29 20.76 10.27
C GLY A 167 10.72 20.29 10.54
N ILE A 168 10.92 19.69 11.72
CA ILE A 168 12.24 19.18 12.16
C ILE A 168 12.33 17.65 12.20
N ILE A 169 11.24 16.94 11.95
CA ILE A 169 11.21 15.46 12.03
C ILE A 169 11.78 14.87 10.74
N LYS A 170 12.87 14.13 10.84
CA LYS A 170 13.56 13.51 9.70
C LYS A 170 13.37 12.00 9.71
N PHE A 171 13.28 11.42 8.51
CA PHE A 171 13.23 9.97 8.32
C PHE A 171 14.55 9.46 7.77
N GLU A 172 15.22 8.56 8.48
CA GLU A 172 16.47 7.95 8.04
C GLU A 172 16.27 6.47 7.71
N ARG A 173 16.52 6.05 6.47
CA ARG A 173 16.47 4.65 6.08
C ARG A 173 17.84 3.99 6.20
N HIS A 174 17.93 2.93 6.98
CA HIS A 174 19.07 2.02 7.06
C HIS A 174 18.83 0.81 6.15
N LYS A 175 19.68 0.69 5.14
CA LYS A 175 19.57 -0.30 4.07
C LYS A 175 20.15 -1.64 4.50
N ASN A 176 19.89 -2.66 3.69
CA ASN A 176 20.41 -4.01 3.92
C ASN A 176 21.93 -4.15 3.65
N ASP A 177 22.60 -3.14 3.09
CA ASP A 177 24.05 -3.12 2.88
C ASP A 177 24.82 -2.41 4.01
N GLY A 178 24.13 -2.00 5.07
CA GLY A 178 24.68 -1.27 6.22
C GLY A 178 24.82 0.23 6.00
N THR A 179 24.44 0.76 4.83
CA THR A 179 24.41 2.21 4.58
C THR A 179 23.11 2.84 5.06
N SER A 180 23.10 4.16 5.28
CA SER A 180 21.89 4.92 5.60
C SER A 180 21.70 6.13 4.69
N VAL A 181 20.46 6.58 4.56
CA VAL A 181 20.07 7.76 3.78
C VAL A 181 18.88 8.46 4.43
N PHE A 182 18.93 9.79 4.49
CA PHE A 182 17.75 10.57 4.85
C PHE A 182 16.77 10.60 3.68
N LEU A 183 15.52 10.25 3.94
CA LEU A 183 14.46 10.30 2.95
C LEU A 183 14.07 11.75 2.69
N SER A 184 13.83 12.08 1.43
CA SER A 184 13.30 13.39 1.03
C SER A 184 11.79 13.33 0.86
N TYR A 185 11.09 14.43 1.10
CA TYR A 185 9.67 14.52 0.81
C TYR A 185 9.43 14.64 -0.70
N ILE A 186 8.38 13.98 -1.19
CA ILE A 186 7.75 14.25 -2.49
C ILE A 186 6.23 14.19 -2.35
N ASP A 187 5.53 14.81 -3.29
CA ASP A 187 4.07 14.76 -3.34
C ASP A 187 3.56 13.33 -3.53
N SER A 188 2.35 13.08 -3.01
CA SER A 188 1.74 11.74 -2.99
C SER A 188 1.53 11.15 -4.38
N ASN A 189 1.26 11.99 -5.39
CA ASN A 189 1.05 11.53 -6.76
C ASN A 189 2.37 11.02 -7.38
N THR A 190 3.45 11.77 -7.22
CA THR A 190 4.79 11.34 -7.68
C THR A 190 5.24 10.09 -6.93
N PHE A 191 5.05 10.04 -5.61
CA PHE A 191 5.38 8.86 -4.80
C PHE A 191 4.62 7.62 -5.26
N SER A 192 3.29 7.72 -5.37
CA SER A 192 2.42 6.62 -5.80
C SER A 192 2.79 6.14 -7.21
N SER A 193 3.13 7.07 -8.11
CA SER A 193 3.60 6.72 -9.44
C SER A 193 4.88 5.87 -9.43
N TYR A 194 5.83 6.16 -8.53
CA TYR A 194 7.02 5.33 -8.38
C TYR A 194 6.66 3.94 -7.85
N VAL A 195 5.79 3.85 -6.86
CA VAL A 195 5.34 2.56 -6.29
C VAL A 195 4.62 1.71 -7.34
N GLU A 196 3.63 2.25 -8.05
CA GLU A 196 2.85 1.54 -9.07
C GLU A 196 3.70 1.03 -10.24
N LYS A 197 4.73 1.79 -10.62
CA LYS A 197 5.67 1.42 -11.68
C LYS A 197 6.78 0.49 -11.20
N ASN A 198 6.79 0.11 -9.92
CA ASN A 198 7.90 -0.61 -9.28
C ASN A 198 9.27 0.11 -9.45
N ASP A 199 9.28 1.44 -9.45
CA ASP A 199 10.50 2.27 -9.52
C ASP A 199 11.13 2.40 -8.13
N THR A 200 12.34 1.84 -7.97
CA THR A 200 13.08 1.82 -6.70
C THR A 200 13.40 3.20 -6.14
N LYS A 201 13.26 4.27 -6.93
CA LYS A 201 13.35 5.63 -6.40
C LYS A 201 12.40 5.89 -5.25
N ALA A 202 11.24 5.23 -5.20
CA ALA A 202 10.30 5.34 -4.07
C ALA A 202 10.97 5.04 -2.71
N LEU A 203 12.05 4.25 -2.69
CA LEU A 203 12.78 3.89 -1.47
C LEU A 203 13.61 5.04 -0.88
N GLU A 204 13.85 6.11 -1.65
CA GLU A 204 14.62 7.30 -1.26
C GLU A 204 13.75 8.46 -0.79
N TYR A 205 12.42 8.28 -0.83
CA TYR A 205 11.46 9.33 -0.51
C TYR A 205 10.43 8.88 0.53
N PHE A 206 9.75 9.85 1.12
CA PHE A 206 8.51 9.67 1.86
C PHE A 206 7.46 10.66 1.35
N THR A 207 6.20 10.37 1.63
CA THR A 207 5.09 11.31 1.43
C THR A 207 4.18 11.31 2.66
N LEU A 208 3.11 12.09 2.65
CA LEU A 208 2.13 12.14 3.74
C LEU A 208 0.78 11.57 3.28
N ASP A 209 0.12 10.84 4.17
CA ASP A 209 -1.29 10.43 3.97
C ASP A 209 -2.26 11.56 4.32
N SER A 210 -3.56 11.33 4.11
CA SER A 210 -4.63 12.30 4.40
C SER A 210 -4.77 12.65 5.89
N GLN A 211 -4.19 11.84 6.80
CA GLN A 211 -4.13 12.12 8.24
C GLN A 211 -2.80 12.81 8.64
N GLY A 212 -1.91 13.02 7.66
CA GLY A 212 -0.58 13.57 7.83
C GLY A 212 0.43 12.59 8.45
N ASN A 213 0.18 11.29 8.44
CA ASN A 213 1.19 10.28 8.77
C ASN A 213 2.17 10.11 7.61
N ALA A 214 3.38 9.64 7.90
CA ALA A 214 4.39 9.45 6.85
C ALA A 214 4.22 8.10 6.15
N ILE A 215 4.16 8.10 4.82
CA ILE A 215 4.16 6.91 3.98
C ILE A 215 5.57 6.69 3.43
N VAL A 216 6.08 5.47 3.58
CA VAL A 216 7.37 5.04 3.00
C VAL A 216 7.24 3.72 2.25
N ALA A 217 8.10 3.51 1.25
CA ALA A 217 8.07 2.32 0.41
C ALA A 217 9.07 1.25 0.88
N TYR A 218 8.76 -0.01 0.58
CA TYR A 218 9.66 -1.15 0.77
C TYR A 218 9.57 -2.11 -0.41
N LEU A 219 10.66 -2.84 -0.63
CA LEU A 219 10.86 -3.68 -1.80
C LEU A 219 10.95 -5.15 -1.41
N ASN A 220 10.17 -5.97 -2.09
CA ASN A 220 10.32 -7.42 -2.14
C ASN A 220 10.79 -7.85 -3.54
N THR A 221 11.63 -8.88 -3.62
CA THR A 221 12.14 -9.37 -4.91
C THR A 221 11.94 -10.88 -5.05
N VAL A 222 11.71 -11.32 -6.29
CA VAL A 222 11.76 -12.73 -6.67
C VAL A 222 12.66 -12.85 -7.90
N THR A 223 13.79 -13.54 -7.74
CA THR A 223 14.70 -13.87 -8.83
C THR A 223 14.57 -15.35 -9.16
N GLU A 224 14.15 -15.66 -10.36
CA GLU A 224 14.11 -17.02 -10.89
C GLU A 224 15.24 -17.21 -11.92
N THR A 225 15.97 -18.33 -11.83
CA THR A 225 17.02 -18.70 -12.79
C THR A 225 16.93 -20.17 -13.18
N LEU A 226 17.22 -20.47 -14.45
CA LEU A 226 17.36 -21.83 -14.95
C LEU A 226 18.68 -21.94 -15.72
N THR A 227 19.55 -22.85 -15.28
CA THR A 227 20.85 -23.13 -15.90
C THR A 227 20.96 -24.60 -16.24
N PHE A 228 21.61 -24.92 -17.36
CA PHE A 228 21.76 -26.31 -17.80
C PHE A 228 22.95 -26.49 -18.74
N ASN A 229 23.54 -27.69 -18.74
CA ASN A 229 24.60 -28.08 -19.68
C ASN A 229 24.10 -28.95 -20.84
N ASP A 230 22.81 -29.31 -20.86
CA ASP A 230 22.18 -30.04 -21.97
C ASP A 230 21.45 -29.10 -22.94
N ILE A 231 21.95 -29.00 -24.17
CA ILE A 231 21.37 -28.16 -25.23
C ILE A 231 19.97 -28.58 -25.68
N ASP A 232 19.57 -29.83 -25.40
CA ASP A 232 18.24 -30.35 -25.76
C ASP A 232 17.22 -30.19 -24.61
N THR A 233 17.59 -29.47 -23.55
CA THR A 233 16.71 -29.17 -22.42
C THR A 233 15.47 -28.39 -22.88
N LYS A 234 14.28 -28.93 -22.58
CA LYS A 234 13.01 -28.22 -22.74
C LYS A 234 12.71 -27.46 -21.45
N ILE A 235 12.66 -26.14 -21.52
CA ILE A 235 12.48 -25.28 -20.34
C ILE A 235 11.16 -25.56 -19.59
N ASN A 236 10.09 -25.86 -20.33
CA ASN A 236 8.75 -26.13 -19.78
C ASN A 236 8.69 -27.40 -18.92
N ASP A 237 9.71 -28.27 -18.99
CA ASP A 237 9.79 -29.45 -18.11
C ASP A 237 10.15 -29.05 -16.66
N TYR A 238 10.63 -27.82 -16.45
CA TYR A 238 11.16 -27.36 -15.15
C TYR A 238 10.49 -26.09 -14.63
N THR A 239 9.94 -25.23 -15.51
CA THR A 239 9.30 -23.98 -15.11
C THR A 239 8.24 -23.54 -16.14
N GLU A 240 7.14 -22.97 -15.66
CA GLU A 240 6.08 -22.38 -16.50
C GLU A 240 6.24 -20.85 -16.64
N THR A 241 7.10 -20.23 -15.83
CA THR A 241 7.22 -18.78 -15.66
C THR A 241 8.34 -18.15 -16.48
N LEU A 242 9.34 -18.95 -16.89
CA LEU A 242 10.41 -18.55 -17.82
C LEU A 242 10.07 -18.92 -19.27
N ASN A 243 10.45 -18.05 -20.20
CA ASN A 243 10.31 -18.28 -21.64
C ASN A 243 11.49 -17.67 -22.42
N GLU A 244 11.47 -17.74 -23.76
CA GLU A 244 12.58 -17.25 -24.61
C GLU A 244 12.91 -15.77 -24.41
N SER A 245 11.97 -14.93 -23.95
CA SER A 245 12.28 -13.53 -23.62
C SER A 245 13.19 -13.37 -22.40
N ASN A 246 13.29 -14.40 -21.55
CA ASN A 246 14.11 -14.42 -20.34
C ASN A 246 15.52 -15.00 -20.58
N LYS A 247 15.84 -15.35 -21.84
CA LYS A 247 17.12 -15.96 -22.20
C LYS A 247 18.24 -14.92 -22.19
N LYS A 248 19.31 -15.21 -21.45
CA LYS A 248 20.54 -14.42 -21.41
C LYS A 248 21.48 -14.82 -22.55
N SER A 249 22.52 -14.00 -22.75
CA SER A 249 23.54 -14.22 -23.79
C SER A 249 24.36 -15.51 -23.62
N ASP A 250 24.41 -16.07 -22.41
CA ASP A 250 25.07 -17.34 -22.10
C ASP A 250 24.19 -18.57 -22.37
N GLY A 251 22.94 -18.36 -22.81
CA GLY A 251 21.97 -19.43 -23.09
C GLY A 251 21.10 -19.82 -21.89
N ASN A 252 21.42 -19.36 -20.68
CA ASN A 252 20.63 -19.58 -19.47
C ASN A 252 19.45 -18.63 -19.38
N TYR A 253 18.50 -18.89 -18.46
CA TYR A 253 17.30 -18.09 -18.31
C TYR A 253 17.28 -17.40 -16.94
N SER A 254 16.77 -16.17 -16.90
CA SER A 254 16.55 -15.47 -15.64
C SER A 254 15.45 -14.42 -15.74
N LYS A 255 14.70 -14.29 -14.66
CA LYS A 255 13.62 -13.32 -14.51
C LYS A 255 13.70 -12.72 -13.11
N LEU A 256 13.70 -11.40 -13.03
CA LEU A 256 13.57 -10.64 -11.79
C LEU A 256 12.18 -10.03 -11.74
N ILE A 257 11.47 -10.26 -10.65
CA ILE A 257 10.20 -9.61 -10.32
C ILE A 257 10.45 -8.76 -9.09
N MET A 258 10.06 -7.49 -9.18
CA MET A 258 10.13 -6.53 -8.08
C MET A 258 8.70 -6.18 -7.68
N SER A 259 8.47 -6.11 -6.38
CA SER A 259 7.20 -5.68 -5.81
C SER A 259 7.47 -4.61 -4.77
N LEU A 260 7.14 -3.37 -5.11
CA LEU A 260 7.09 -2.28 -4.16
C LEU A 260 5.75 -2.31 -3.40
N SER A 261 5.82 -2.01 -2.13
CA SER A 261 4.68 -1.85 -1.23
C SER A 261 4.95 -0.70 -0.27
N THR A 262 3.94 -0.24 0.44
CA THR A 262 4.03 0.94 1.31
C THR A 262 3.62 0.62 2.74
N ILE A 263 4.11 1.42 3.67
CA ILE A 263 3.73 1.39 5.08
C ILE A 263 3.52 2.82 5.58
N SER A 264 2.52 3.01 6.43
CA SER A 264 2.24 4.29 7.11
C SER A 264 2.83 4.30 8.51
N ILE A 265 3.46 5.40 8.87
CA ILE A 265 4.15 5.65 10.15
C ILE A 265 3.42 6.78 10.87
N ASN A 266 2.68 6.44 11.94
CA ASN A 266 2.07 7.43 12.83
C ASN A 266 3.11 8.03 13.78
N TYR A 267 3.96 8.90 13.22
CA TYR A 267 4.99 9.58 13.98
C TYR A 267 4.40 10.55 15.02
N LYS A 268 3.23 11.14 14.75
CA LYS A 268 2.55 12.11 15.63
C LYS A 268 2.32 11.54 17.04
N SER A 269 1.99 10.25 17.14
CA SER A 269 1.81 9.55 18.42
C SER A 269 3.04 9.55 19.33
N VAL A 270 4.24 9.66 18.77
CA VAL A 270 5.51 9.61 19.52
C VAL A 270 6.11 11.00 19.70
N VAL A 271 5.95 11.90 18.73
CA VAL A 271 6.63 13.20 18.76
C VAL A 271 5.88 14.28 19.56
N GLY A 272 4.57 14.15 19.75
CA GLY A 272 3.74 15.20 20.37
C GLY A 272 4.17 15.59 21.80
N LYS A 273 4.77 14.67 22.55
CA LYS A 273 5.33 14.95 23.88
C LYS A 273 6.54 15.91 23.87
N TYR A 274 7.21 16.06 22.73
CA TYR A 274 8.36 16.95 22.58
C TYR A 274 7.96 18.38 22.18
N THR A 275 6.69 18.62 21.89
CA THR A 275 6.18 19.91 21.45
C THR A 275 6.39 21.00 22.52
N MET A 276 6.76 22.20 22.07
CA MET A 276 6.75 23.42 22.88
C MET A 276 5.47 24.19 22.57
N PRO A 277 4.43 24.14 23.41
CA PRO A 277 3.18 24.83 23.13
C PRO A 277 3.36 26.34 23.17
N PHE A 278 2.76 27.06 22.22
CA PHE A 278 2.69 28.53 22.23
C PHE A 278 2.10 29.02 23.55
N ASN A 279 1.03 28.37 24.01
CA ASN A 279 0.33 28.70 25.26
C ASN A 279 1.24 28.63 26.49
N TYR A 280 2.25 27.74 26.48
CA TYR A 280 3.25 27.67 27.54
C TYR A 280 4.21 28.86 27.48
N LEU A 281 4.76 29.16 26.29
CA LEU A 281 5.62 30.34 26.07
C LEU A 281 4.88 31.64 26.41
N TRP A 282 3.61 31.76 26.04
CA TRP A 282 2.74 32.88 26.37
C TRP A 282 2.59 33.09 27.88
N SER A 283 2.36 32.01 28.62
CA SER A 283 2.23 32.06 30.09
C SER A 283 3.52 32.58 30.75
N LEU A 284 4.68 32.16 30.25
CA LEU A 284 5.98 32.64 30.71
C LEU A 284 6.23 34.11 30.31
N LEU A 285 5.76 34.53 29.13
CA LEU A 285 5.87 35.91 28.65
C LEU A 285 5.04 36.88 29.48
N VAL A 286 3.77 36.56 29.71
CA VAL A 286 2.83 37.43 30.44
C VAL A 286 3.32 37.72 31.86
N ILE A 287 3.80 36.68 32.57
CA ILE A 287 4.30 36.84 33.94
C ILE A 287 5.74 37.34 33.98
N GLY A 288 6.60 36.85 33.08
CA GLY A 288 8.03 37.21 33.05
C GLY A 288 8.27 38.63 32.53
N GLU A 289 7.36 39.14 31.71
CA GLU A 289 7.46 40.42 30.98
C GLU A 289 8.83 40.62 30.31
N ASP A 290 9.32 39.56 29.66
CA ASP A 290 10.62 39.52 28.97
C ASP A 290 10.48 38.75 27.64
N PRO A 291 10.24 39.44 26.52
CA PRO A 291 10.08 38.83 25.21
C PRO A 291 11.34 38.08 24.76
N SER A 292 12.51 38.64 25.04
CA SER A 292 13.78 38.04 24.68
C SER A 292 13.97 36.67 25.34
N PHE A 293 13.48 36.48 26.56
CA PHE A 293 13.55 35.18 27.24
C PHE A 293 12.77 34.10 26.48
N VAL A 294 11.51 34.35 26.11
CA VAL A 294 10.68 33.36 25.41
C VAL A 294 11.10 33.17 23.95
N LEU A 295 11.68 34.19 23.32
CA LEU A 295 12.26 34.08 21.97
C LEU A 295 13.52 33.19 21.98
N GLU A 296 14.37 33.29 23.00
CA GLU A 296 15.51 32.36 23.17
C GLU A 296 15.05 30.92 23.46
N LEU A 297 13.89 30.73 24.10
CA LEU A 297 13.28 29.40 24.24
C LEU A 297 12.75 28.88 22.88
N ALA A 298 12.19 29.74 22.03
CA ALA A 298 11.81 29.36 20.67
C ALA A 298 13.05 29.01 19.82
N ASP A 299 14.15 29.75 19.94
CA ASP A 299 15.45 29.40 19.33
C ASP A 299 15.93 28.01 19.77
N LEU A 300 15.75 27.66 21.05
CA LEU A 300 16.10 26.33 21.56
C LEU A 300 15.28 25.22 20.87
N VAL A 301 14.03 25.49 20.53
CA VAL A 301 13.15 24.57 19.79
C VAL A 301 13.55 24.48 18.31
N GLU A 302 13.85 25.60 17.66
CA GLU A 302 14.32 25.64 16.27
C GLU A 302 15.62 24.85 16.06
N ASN A 303 16.48 24.78 17.08
CA ASN A 303 17.72 24.01 17.06
C ASN A 303 17.54 22.52 17.44
N SER A 304 16.30 22.05 17.63
CA SER A 304 16.02 20.67 18.00
C SER A 304 16.11 19.71 16.80
N GLU A 305 16.39 18.44 17.06
CA GLU A 305 16.48 17.40 16.04
C GLU A 305 15.69 16.15 16.45
N ILE A 306 14.79 15.70 15.59
CA ILE A 306 14.02 14.46 15.77
C ILE A 306 14.28 13.56 14.56
N THR A 307 14.75 12.34 14.79
CA THR A 307 14.99 11.34 13.74
C THR A 307 14.23 10.05 14.03
N ILE A 308 13.47 9.62 13.03
CA ILE A 308 12.78 8.33 13.00
C ILE A 308 13.52 7.48 11.97
N SER A 309 14.14 6.40 12.44
CA SER A 309 14.87 5.48 11.57
C SER A 309 13.98 4.36 11.07
N ILE A 310 14.17 3.96 9.82
CA ILE A 310 13.49 2.88 9.11
C ILE A 310 14.55 1.85 8.73
N TYR A 311 14.36 0.59 9.09
CA TYR A 311 15.32 -0.49 8.94
C TYR A 311 14.81 -1.54 7.96
N ASP A 312 15.60 -1.79 6.92
CA ASP A 312 15.37 -2.89 5.98
C ASP A 312 15.85 -4.21 6.59
N ASN A 313 14.92 -5.01 7.10
CA ASN A 313 15.22 -6.35 7.60
C ASN A 313 14.86 -7.39 6.55
N ILE A 314 15.88 -7.96 5.90
CA ILE A 314 15.67 -8.85 4.76
C ILE A 314 15.70 -10.31 5.20
N THR A 315 14.65 -11.04 4.82
CA THR A 315 14.63 -12.50 4.84
C THR A 315 14.80 -13.00 3.41
N THR A 316 15.92 -13.65 3.12
CA THR A 316 16.19 -14.26 1.82
C THR A 316 15.93 -15.76 1.89
N THR A 317 15.08 -16.29 1.02
CA THR A 317 14.83 -17.71 0.85
C THR A 317 15.26 -18.13 -0.54
N LYS A 318 16.19 -19.09 -0.64
CA LYS A 318 16.66 -19.69 -1.88
C LYS A 318 16.15 -21.13 -1.97
N ASP A 319 15.25 -21.40 -2.89
CA ASP A 319 14.79 -22.74 -3.27
C ASP A 319 15.55 -23.17 -4.54
N GLU A 320 16.43 -24.16 -4.39
CA GLU A 320 17.26 -24.68 -5.47
C GLU A 320 16.91 -26.14 -5.76
N ASN A 321 16.43 -26.39 -6.98
CA ASN A 321 16.15 -27.72 -7.51
C ASN A 321 17.22 -28.11 -8.54
N VAL A 322 18.03 -29.12 -8.21
CA VAL A 322 19.09 -29.66 -9.07
C VAL A 322 18.65 -31.03 -9.59
N TYR A 323 18.56 -31.15 -10.91
CA TYR A 323 18.24 -32.38 -11.63
C TYR A 323 19.49 -32.91 -12.30
N LYS A 324 19.88 -34.14 -11.97
CA LYS A 324 21.01 -34.85 -12.59
C LYS A 324 20.51 -36.07 -13.33
N TYR A 325 21.04 -36.34 -14.52
CA TYR A 325 20.71 -37.52 -15.32
C TYR A 325 21.79 -37.84 -16.35
N LYS A 326 21.72 -39.04 -16.91
CA LYS A 326 22.46 -39.43 -18.12
C LYS A 326 21.50 -39.64 -19.28
N LYS A 327 22.03 -39.63 -20.51
CA LYS A 327 21.27 -40.00 -21.70
C LYS A 327 21.68 -41.38 -22.16
N GLU A 328 20.70 -42.18 -22.55
CA GLU A 328 20.93 -43.41 -23.29
C GLU A 328 20.19 -43.36 -24.62
N THR A 329 20.85 -43.84 -25.67
CA THR A 329 20.30 -43.92 -27.02
C THR A 329 20.06 -45.39 -27.37
N ARG A 330 18.83 -45.71 -27.77
CA ARG A 330 18.46 -46.96 -28.44
C ARG A 330 18.52 -46.77 -29.94
N THR A 331 19.22 -47.65 -30.63
CA THR A 331 19.29 -47.66 -32.09
C THR A 331 18.53 -48.84 -32.67
N ASP A 332 17.41 -48.53 -33.31
CA ASP A 332 16.62 -49.46 -34.11
C ASP A 332 17.12 -49.43 -35.55
N LYS A 333 17.35 -50.61 -36.15
CA LYS A 333 17.84 -50.73 -37.52
C LYS A 333 16.95 -51.59 -38.38
N TYR A 334 16.88 -51.22 -39.66
CA TYR A 334 16.28 -52.02 -40.71
C TYR A 334 17.22 -52.09 -41.90
N ALA A 335 17.44 -53.29 -42.45
CA ALA A 335 18.24 -53.49 -43.64
C ALA A 335 17.50 -54.32 -44.69
N ARG A 336 17.69 -53.98 -45.96
CA ARG A 336 17.21 -54.73 -47.12
C ARG A 336 18.35 -55.10 -48.04
N LEU A 337 18.38 -56.35 -48.47
CA LEU A 337 19.39 -56.90 -49.37
C LEU A 337 18.91 -56.91 -50.81
N PHE A 338 19.84 -56.69 -51.74
CA PHE A 338 19.68 -57.01 -53.15
C PHE A 338 20.40 -58.33 -53.43
N VAL A 339 19.68 -59.31 -53.96
CA VAL A 339 20.22 -60.64 -54.32
C VAL A 339 20.06 -60.83 -55.82
N ARG A 340 21.17 -60.89 -56.55
CA ARG A 340 21.14 -60.98 -58.02
C ARG A 340 20.79 -62.38 -58.53
N ASN A 341 21.20 -63.44 -57.83
CA ASN A 341 20.94 -64.83 -58.20
C ASN A 341 20.72 -65.70 -56.95
N THR A 342 19.65 -66.49 -56.97
CA THR A 342 19.23 -67.34 -55.84
C THR A 342 19.54 -68.81 -56.05
N TYR A 343 19.97 -69.20 -57.25
CA TYR A 343 20.29 -70.59 -57.60
C TYR A 343 19.19 -71.61 -57.23
N GLY A 344 17.93 -71.22 -57.44
CA GLY A 344 16.75 -72.04 -57.17
C GLY A 344 16.28 -72.07 -55.71
N LEU A 345 16.99 -71.41 -54.79
CA LEU A 345 16.56 -71.29 -53.40
C LEU A 345 15.42 -70.29 -53.25
N THR A 346 14.49 -70.62 -52.36
CA THR A 346 13.39 -69.75 -51.92
C THR A 346 13.31 -69.78 -50.39
N GLY A 347 12.72 -68.76 -49.77
CA GLY A 347 12.46 -68.74 -48.32
C GLY A 347 13.60 -68.24 -47.42
N PHE A 348 14.67 -67.66 -47.97
CA PHE A 348 15.67 -66.92 -47.17
C PHE A 348 15.24 -65.46 -46.97
N ALA A 349 15.64 -64.86 -45.85
CA ALA A 349 15.30 -63.47 -45.54
C ALA A 349 16.09 -62.50 -46.42
N THR A 350 15.41 -61.53 -47.02
CA THR A 350 16.02 -60.40 -47.75
C THR A 350 15.88 -59.08 -46.98
N GLN A 351 15.21 -59.12 -45.84
CA GLN A 351 14.97 -57.99 -44.94
C GLN A 351 15.25 -58.44 -43.51
N ARG A 352 15.77 -57.53 -42.68
CA ARG A 352 15.98 -57.78 -41.26
C ARG A 352 15.80 -56.51 -40.44
N TYR A 353 15.27 -56.71 -39.24
CA TYR A 353 15.06 -55.70 -38.23
C TYR A 353 15.90 -56.02 -36.99
N TRP A 354 16.49 -54.99 -36.40
CA TRP A 354 17.13 -55.01 -35.09
C TRP A 354 16.38 -54.03 -34.20
N LEU A 355 15.50 -54.55 -33.36
CA LEU A 355 14.51 -53.75 -32.63
C LEU A 355 14.47 -54.16 -31.16
N ALA A 356 14.10 -53.21 -30.30
CA ALA A 356 13.65 -53.52 -28.96
C ALA A 356 12.17 -53.97 -28.96
N LYS A 357 11.74 -54.62 -27.88
CA LYS A 357 10.37 -55.16 -27.75
C LYS A 357 9.31 -54.04 -27.72
N ASP A 358 9.70 -52.89 -27.21
CA ASP A 358 8.93 -51.65 -27.08
C ASP A 358 9.17 -50.68 -28.26
N SER A 359 9.86 -51.11 -29.32
CA SER A 359 10.02 -50.29 -30.53
C SER A 359 8.66 -50.07 -31.21
N PRO A 360 8.39 -48.88 -31.77
CA PRO A 360 7.18 -48.63 -32.56
C PRO A 360 6.97 -49.61 -33.73
N ASN A 361 8.05 -50.20 -34.25
CA ASN A 361 8.01 -51.15 -35.36
C ASN A 361 8.08 -52.62 -34.92
N ALA A 362 8.04 -52.90 -33.61
CA ALA A 362 8.24 -54.23 -33.05
C ALA A 362 7.14 -55.23 -33.44
N ASP A 363 5.91 -54.76 -33.64
CA ASP A 363 4.78 -55.63 -33.97
C ASP A 363 5.02 -56.38 -35.29
N GLY A 364 5.02 -57.71 -35.22
CA GLY A 364 5.34 -58.59 -36.35
C GLY A 364 6.81 -58.64 -36.80
N ASN A 365 7.69 -57.74 -36.32
CA ASN A 365 9.09 -57.65 -36.77
C ASN A 365 10.15 -57.92 -35.68
N TYR A 366 9.77 -57.89 -34.39
CA TYR A 366 10.70 -58.10 -33.29
C TYR A 366 11.22 -59.54 -33.21
N SER A 367 12.52 -59.69 -32.94
CA SER A 367 13.18 -60.97 -32.71
C SER A 367 14.25 -60.82 -31.63
N SER A 368 14.19 -61.65 -30.59
CA SER A 368 15.21 -61.67 -29.53
C SER A 368 16.61 -62.06 -30.02
N ARG A 369 16.75 -62.57 -31.25
CA ARG A 369 18.05 -62.87 -31.88
C ARG A 369 18.72 -61.65 -32.49
N TYR A 370 17.95 -60.60 -32.77
CA TYR A 370 18.40 -59.36 -33.39
C TYR A 370 17.87 -58.19 -32.54
N PRO A 371 18.39 -58.03 -31.30
CA PRO A 371 17.98 -56.92 -30.45
C PRO A 371 18.48 -55.59 -31.03
N ALA A 372 17.83 -54.49 -30.64
CA ALA A 372 18.39 -53.15 -30.82
C ALA A 372 19.71 -53.00 -30.05
N SER A 373 20.55 -52.04 -30.48
CA SER A 373 21.75 -51.66 -29.76
C SER A 373 21.50 -50.45 -28.86
N TYR A 374 22.24 -50.36 -27.76
CA TYR A 374 22.12 -49.29 -26.75
C TYR A 374 23.49 -48.65 -26.50
N SER A 375 23.51 -47.34 -26.30
CA SER A 375 24.70 -46.61 -25.89
C SER A 375 24.34 -45.53 -24.87
N THR A 376 25.01 -45.54 -23.72
CA THR A 376 24.88 -44.52 -22.69
C THR A 376 25.96 -43.46 -22.86
N ASP A 377 25.58 -42.18 -22.84
CA ASP A 377 26.53 -41.07 -22.75
C ASP A 377 27.12 -41.02 -21.33
N SER A 378 28.45 -40.93 -21.24
CA SER A 378 29.16 -40.78 -19.96
C SER A 378 29.03 -39.39 -19.33
N THR A 379 28.46 -38.42 -20.05
CA THR A 379 28.27 -37.04 -19.59
C THR A 379 27.19 -36.97 -18.51
N ASP A 380 27.52 -36.38 -17.37
CA ASP A 380 26.53 -36.03 -16.36
C ASP A 380 25.83 -34.73 -16.76
N TYR A 381 24.56 -34.84 -17.14
CA TYR A 381 23.73 -33.69 -17.44
C TYR A 381 23.11 -33.13 -16.16
N VAL A 382 23.15 -31.80 -16.02
CA VAL A 382 22.69 -31.08 -14.85
C VAL A 382 21.80 -29.93 -15.31
N VAL A 383 20.61 -29.86 -14.72
CA VAL A 383 19.70 -28.71 -14.81
C VAL A 383 19.51 -28.16 -13.40
N THR A 384 19.75 -26.88 -13.20
CA THR A 384 19.56 -26.20 -11.91
C THR A 384 18.52 -25.11 -12.08
N HIS A 385 17.40 -25.27 -11.38
CA HIS A 385 16.34 -24.28 -11.25
C HIS A 385 16.42 -23.65 -9.86
N THR A 386 16.45 -22.33 -9.80
CA THR A 386 16.60 -21.60 -8.53
C THR A 386 15.59 -20.47 -8.45
N ILE A 387 14.89 -20.38 -7.34
CA ILE A 387 14.03 -19.25 -6.98
C ILE A 387 14.61 -18.62 -5.72
N ILE A 388 14.95 -17.34 -5.78
CA ILE A 388 15.40 -16.53 -4.65
C ILE A 388 14.31 -15.51 -4.36
N THR A 389 13.75 -15.57 -3.15
CA THR A 389 12.79 -14.59 -2.65
C THR A 389 13.44 -13.75 -1.57
N GLU A 390 13.44 -12.43 -1.71
CA GLU A 390 13.85 -11.49 -0.66
C GLU A 390 12.60 -10.76 -0.18
N ARG A 391 12.25 -10.95 1.09
CA ARG A 391 11.19 -10.20 1.76
C ARG A 391 11.78 -9.19 2.73
N ASN A 392 11.24 -7.98 2.73
CA ASN A 392 11.64 -6.91 3.62
C ASN A 392 10.59 -6.69 4.72
N ASP A 393 10.94 -7.09 5.94
CA ASP A 393 10.16 -6.86 7.15
C ASP A 393 10.58 -5.53 7.78
N ILE A 394 10.07 -4.43 7.21
CA ILE A 394 10.40 -3.07 7.66
C ILE A 394 10.15 -2.91 9.16
N LYS A 395 11.15 -2.36 9.85
CA LYS A 395 11.01 -1.87 11.22
C LYS A 395 11.25 -0.37 11.25
N TYR A 396 10.54 0.38 12.08
CA TYR A 396 10.85 1.78 12.33
C TYR A 396 10.83 2.08 13.83
N ASP A 397 11.61 3.08 14.24
CA ASP A 397 11.76 3.47 15.64
C ASP A 397 12.23 4.93 15.76
N LEU A 398 11.98 5.55 16.90
CA LEU A 398 12.55 6.85 17.23
C LEU A 398 13.98 6.56 17.69
N THR A 399 14.94 7.14 17.00
CA THR A 399 16.37 6.89 17.23
C THR A 399 17.10 8.11 17.72
N LYS A 400 16.53 9.30 17.52
CA LYS A 400 17.08 10.54 18.06
C LYS A 400 15.95 11.51 18.38
N ALA A 401 16.00 12.08 19.58
CA ALA A 401 15.25 13.27 19.95
C ALA A 401 16.17 14.14 20.81
N ASP A 402 16.81 15.10 20.15
CA ASP A 402 17.65 16.11 20.79
C ASP A 402 16.85 17.42 20.82
N VAL A 403 15.95 17.53 21.80
CA VAL A 403 14.93 18.59 21.84
C VAL A 403 15.17 19.55 23.01
N TRP A 404 14.34 20.58 23.15
CA TRP A 404 14.52 21.65 24.14
C TRP A 404 14.63 21.16 25.60
N ILE A 405 13.98 20.05 25.96
CA ILE A 405 13.92 19.52 27.33
C ILE A 405 14.65 18.20 27.55
N TYR A 406 14.86 17.41 26.51
CA TYR A 406 15.35 16.04 26.62
C TYR A 406 16.33 15.69 25.51
N TYR A 407 17.31 14.86 25.85
CA TYR A 407 18.17 14.17 24.89
C TYR A 407 17.88 12.67 24.96
N TYR A 408 17.52 12.08 23.83
CA TYR A 408 17.32 10.65 23.65
C TYR A 408 18.04 10.20 22.37
N SER A 409 18.78 9.10 22.46
CA SER A 409 19.37 8.44 21.31
C SER A 409 19.34 6.92 21.46
N LYS A 410 18.95 6.21 20.41
CA LYS A 410 18.89 4.74 20.37
C LYS A 410 19.52 4.23 19.09
N GLU A 411 20.65 3.55 19.27
CA GLU A 411 21.37 2.94 18.15
C GLU A 411 20.86 1.53 17.84
N TYR A 412 21.14 1.09 16.61
CA TYR A 412 20.84 -0.24 16.11
C TYR A 412 22.10 -0.87 15.51
N ALA A 413 22.36 -2.12 15.87
CA ALA A 413 23.49 -2.87 15.33
C ALA A 413 23.07 -3.64 14.07
N PHE A 414 23.91 -3.58 13.05
CA PHE A 414 23.84 -4.46 11.89
C PHE A 414 24.52 -5.80 12.22
N PRO A 415 23.92 -6.95 11.90
CA PRO A 415 24.50 -8.24 12.26
C PRO A 415 25.73 -8.56 11.40
N ASP A 416 26.88 -8.78 12.05
CA ASP A 416 28.15 -9.11 11.37
C ASP A 416 28.19 -10.55 10.80
N ASN A 417 27.36 -11.47 11.31
CA ASN A 417 27.33 -12.87 10.92
C ASN A 417 25.89 -13.37 10.75
N ILE A 418 25.51 -13.66 9.51
CA ILE A 418 24.21 -14.25 9.17
C ILE A 418 24.39 -15.77 9.06
N ILE A 419 23.72 -16.53 9.92
CA ILE A 419 23.76 -18.00 9.88
C ILE A 419 22.60 -18.48 9.02
N PRO A 420 22.85 -19.18 7.89
CA PRO A 420 21.79 -19.74 7.08
C PRO A 420 21.19 -20.98 7.75
N THR A 421 19.86 -21.10 7.66
CA THR A 421 19.16 -22.37 7.88
C THR A 421 19.07 -23.10 6.56
N VAL A 422 19.46 -24.38 6.53
CA VAL A 422 19.50 -25.18 5.29
C VAL A 422 18.71 -26.47 5.48
N GLU A 423 17.77 -26.71 4.59
CA GLU A 423 17.03 -27.96 4.47
C GLU A 423 17.28 -28.58 3.09
N SER A 424 17.50 -29.89 3.03
CA SER A 424 17.77 -30.57 1.76
C SER A 424 17.18 -31.97 1.73
N ASN A 425 16.62 -32.32 0.57
CA ASN A 425 16.00 -33.60 0.28
C ASN A 425 16.36 -34.04 -1.14
N SER A 426 16.59 -35.34 -1.31
CA SER A 426 16.92 -35.94 -2.61
C SER A 426 15.99 -37.12 -2.90
N ALA A 427 15.57 -37.24 -4.15
CA ALA A 427 14.74 -38.33 -4.64
C ALA A 427 15.25 -38.86 -5.99
N ASN A 428 15.24 -40.18 -6.15
CA ASN A 428 15.44 -40.82 -7.45
C ASN A 428 14.14 -40.71 -8.27
N GLN A 429 14.27 -40.47 -9.56
CA GLN A 429 13.14 -40.41 -10.49
C GLN A 429 13.21 -41.59 -11.47
N ASP A 430 12.05 -42.01 -11.96
CA ASP A 430 11.97 -43.05 -12.99
C ASP A 430 12.58 -42.55 -14.31
N ASP A 431 13.20 -43.47 -15.05
CA ASP A 431 13.73 -43.21 -16.38
C ASP A 431 12.62 -42.74 -17.33
N THR A 432 12.97 -41.87 -18.29
CA THR A 432 11.97 -41.41 -19.26
C THR A 432 11.74 -42.44 -20.36
N GLU A 433 10.61 -42.32 -21.06
CA GLU A 433 10.37 -43.11 -22.27
C GLU A 433 11.35 -42.74 -23.40
N TYR A 434 11.60 -43.69 -24.30
CA TYR A 434 12.37 -43.49 -25.53
C TYR A 434 11.63 -42.61 -26.52
N VAL A 435 12.21 -41.46 -26.86
CA VAL A 435 11.67 -40.51 -27.83
C VAL A 435 12.55 -40.48 -29.07
N LEU A 436 11.94 -40.49 -30.26
CA LEU A 436 12.67 -40.47 -31.53
C LEU A 436 13.52 -39.20 -31.67
N ASN A 437 14.80 -39.37 -31.98
CA ASN A 437 15.71 -38.28 -32.31
C ASN A 437 15.89 -38.20 -33.83
N ASP A 438 15.12 -37.32 -34.47
CA ASP A 438 15.17 -37.11 -35.93
C ASP A 438 16.52 -36.55 -36.41
N ARG A 439 17.29 -35.87 -35.56
CA ARG A 439 18.58 -35.27 -35.94
C ARG A 439 19.66 -36.33 -36.16
N THR A 440 19.61 -37.40 -35.39
CA THR A 440 20.60 -38.50 -35.42
C THR A 440 20.08 -39.72 -36.17
N SER A 441 18.79 -39.77 -36.51
CA SER A 441 18.18 -40.82 -37.33
C SER A 441 18.39 -40.56 -38.83
N LYS A 442 18.82 -41.57 -39.59
CA LYS A 442 19.14 -41.45 -41.02
C LYS A 442 18.91 -42.76 -41.78
N ASP A 443 18.72 -42.63 -43.09
CA ASP A 443 18.68 -43.79 -43.99
C ASP A 443 19.76 -43.73 -45.07
N SER A 444 19.96 -44.84 -45.77
CA SER A 444 21.03 -44.97 -46.76
C SER A 444 20.79 -44.18 -48.05
N ASN A 445 19.58 -43.63 -48.24
CA ASN A 445 19.33 -42.68 -49.33
C ASN A 445 19.90 -41.30 -48.95
N SER A 446 19.80 -40.94 -47.67
CA SER A 446 20.36 -39.71 -47.11
C SER A 446 21.86 -39.81 -46.80
N ASP A 447 22.36 -40.99 -46.44
CA ASP A 447 23.76 -41.26 -46.10
C ASP A 447 24.20 -42.63 -46.61
N SER A 448 24.83 -42.67 -47.79
CA SER A 448 25.22 -43.92 -48.45
C SER A 448 26.27 -44.74 -47.67
N SER A 449 26.94 -44.15 -46.67
CA SER A 449 27.88 -44.88 -45.81
C SER A 449 27.20 -45.98 -45.00
N LEU A 450 25.89 -45.83 -44.71
CA LEU A 450 25.09 -46.80 -43.96
C LEU A 450 24.95 -48.15 -44.67
N LEU A 451 25.18 -48.23 -45.98
CA LEU A 451 25.22 -49.52 -46.70
C LEU A 451 26.37 -50.42 -46.21
N ASN A 452 27.36 -49.85 -45.52
CA ASN A 452 28.46 -50.57 -44.89
C ASN A 452 28.26 -50.81 -43.38
N ASP A 453 27.04 -50.62 -42.83
CA ASP A 453 26.76 -50.95 -41.43
C ASP A 453 27.11 -52.42 -41.16
N SER A 454 27.85 -52.66 -40.08
CA SER A 454 28.44 -53.96 -39.78
C SER A 454 27.39 -55.08 -39.62
N GLU A 455 26.20 -54.77 -39.09
CA GLU A 455 25.15 -55.77 -38.90
C GLU A 455 24.39 -56.04 -40.20
N ALA A 456 24.19 -55.01 -41.02
CA ALA A 456 23.62 -55.15 -42.35
C ALA A 456 24.54 -55.95 -43.29
N VAL A 457 25.85 -55.68 -43.24
CA VAL A 457 26.86 -56.42 -44.01
C VAL A 457 26.95 -57.87 -43.52
N ALA A 458 26.99 -58.12 -42.21
CA ALA A 458 26.97 -59.48 -41.67
C ALA A 458 25.69 -60.23 -42.06
N PHE A 459 24.54 -59.55 -42.13
CA PHE A 459 23.31 -60.12 -42.65
C PHE A 459 23.47 -60.53 -44.13
N ALA A 460 23.99 -59.63 -44.98
CA ALA A 460 24.28 -59.93 -46.38
C ALA A 460 25.20 -61.15 -46.55
N GLU A 461 26.29 -61.21 -45.78
CA GLU A 461 27.25 -62.32 -45.77
C GLU A 461 26.60 -63.63 -45.30
N SER A 462 25.73 -63.59 -44.29
CA SER A 462 25.03 -64.78 -43.81
C SER A 462 24.09 -65.36 -44.88
N VAL A 463 23.40 -64.51 -45.63
CA VAL A 463 22.52 -64.91 -46.73
C VAL A 463 23.34 -65.41 -47.92
N LYS A 464 24.44 -64.73 -48.24
CA LYS A 464 25.39 -65.16 -49.27
C LYS A 464 25.91 -66.57 -48.98
N THR A 465 26.43 -66.79 -47.76
CA THR A 465 26.95 -68.08 -47.32
C THR A 465 25.87 -69.17 -47.36
N TYR A 466 24.63 -68.84 -46.98
CA TYR A 466 23.51 -69.76 -47.05
C TYR A 466 23.20 -70.17 -48.50
N ILE A 467 23.19 -69.21 -49.44
CA ILE A 467 22.95 -69.49 -50.86
C ILE A 467 24.08 -70.32 -51.45
N GLU A 468 25.34 -69.97 -51.17
CA GLU A 468 26.51 -70.70 -51.68
C GLU A 468 26.58 -72.14 -51.17
N LYS A 469 26.14 -72.39 -49.93
CA LYS A 469 26.14 -73.73 -49.33
C LYS A 469 24.97 -74.61 -49.79
N ASN A 470 23.81 -74.03 -50.06
CA ASN A 470 22.56 -74.81 -50.27
C ASN A 470 21.96 -74.66 -51.67
N GLY A 471 22.49 -73.79 -52.52
CA GLY A 471 21.96 -73.53 -53.85
C GLY A 471 22.14 -74.71 -54.80
N THR A 472 21.35 -74.73 -55.88
CA THR A 472 21.51 -75.73 -56.94
C THR A 472 22.65 -75.30 -57.85
N LYS A 473 23.69 -76.16 -57.96
CA LYS A 473 24.85 -75.85 -58.79
C LYS A 473 24.43 -75.67 -60.25
N PRO A 474 24.77 -74.54 -60.89
CA PRO A 474 24.49 -74.33 -62.30
C PRO A 474 25.31 -75.31 -63.15
N LYS A 475 24.67 -75.89 -64.16
CA LYS A 475 25.29 -76.83 -65.09
C LYS A 475 25.65 -76.10 -66.38
N ARG A 476 26.92 -76.18 -66.79
CA ARG A 476 27.40 -75.69 -68.07
C ARG A 476 27.81 -76.85 -68.95
N ILE A 477 27.39 -76.80 -70.21
CA ILE A 477 27.81 -77.77 -71.23
C ILE A 477 29.14 -77.32 -71.84
N VAL A 478 30.18 -78.13 -71.70
CA VAL A 478 31.46 -77.93 -72.38
C VAL A 478 31.49 -78.82 -73.62
N ASN A 479 31.54 -78.20 -74.80
CA ASN A 479 31.65 -78.94 -76.06
C ASN A 479 33.08 -79.47 -76.22
N GLY A 480 33.21 -80.78 -76.44
CA GLY A 480 34.51 -81.43 -76.62
C GLY A 480 35.23 -80.98 -77.90
N ILE A 481 36.54 -80.76 -77.82
CA ILE A 481 37.37 -80.58 -79.02
C ILE A 481 37.60 -81.98 -79.63
N ASN A 482 37.46 -82.10 -80.96
CA ASN A 482 37.61 -83.34 -81.74
C ASN A 482 36.58 -84.45 -81.46
N GLY A 483 35.27 -84.12 -81.54
CA GLY A 483 34.22 -85.13 -81.73
C GLY A 483 33.83 -85.97 -80.50
N SER A 484 34.19 -85.54 -79.29
CA SER A 484 33.68 -86.13 -78.03
C SER A 484 32.32 -85.55 -77.64
N PRO A 485 31.41 -86.33 -76.99
CA PRO A 485 30.10 -85.85 -76.54
C PRO A 485 30.22 -84.64 -75.59
N PRO A 486 29.24 -83.73 -75.56
CA PRO A 486 29.24 -82.61 -74.61
C PRO A 486 29.25 -83.13 -73.17
N MET A 487 30.12 -82.56 -72.34
CA MET A 487 30.23 -82.93 -70.93
C MET A 487 29.57 -81.85 -70.06
N GLU A 488 28.62 -82.23 -69.20
CA GLU A 488 28.08 -81.32 -68.18
C GLU A 488 29.11 -81.14 -67.07
N VAL A 489 29.49 -79.90 -66.81
CA VAL A 489 30.34 -79.51 -65.68
C VAL A 489 29.52 -78.60 -64.78
N GLU A 490 29.54 -78.88 -63.48
CA GLU A 490 28.92 -78.02 -62.48
C GLU A 490 29.87 -76.88 -62.13
N ASP A 491 29.42 -75.63 -62.28
CA ASP A 491 30.17 -74.46 -61.83
C ASP A 491 29.92 -74.23 -60.33
N ASP A 492 30.89 -73.62 -59.64
CA ASP A 492 30.72 -73.22 -58.25
C ASP A 492 29.69 -72.08 -58.12
N ILE A 493 28.95 -72.11 -57.01
CA ILE A 493 27.95 -71.08 -56.70
C ILE A 493 28.68 -69.87 -56.12
N VAL A 494 28.53 -68.73 -56.77
CA VAL A 494 29.03 -67.43 -56.30
C VAL A 494 27.83 -66.50 -56.14
N ALA A 495 27.36 -66.33 -54.91
CA ALA A 495 26.17 -65.51 -54.66
C ALA A 495 26.55 -64.02 -54.59
N ASP A 496 25.86 -63.19 -55.37
CA ASP A 496 25.97 -61.73 -55.32
C ASP A 496 24.82 -61.18 -54.46
N VAL A 497 25.14 -60.97 -53.18
CA VAL A 497 24.25 -60.41 -52.16
C VAL A 497 24.87 -59.11 -51.67
N GLN A 498 24.14 -58.01 -51.81
CA GLN A 498 24.59 -56.68 -51.43
C GLN A 498 23.55 -56.03 -50.52
N VAL A 499 24.00 -55.21 -49.58
CA VAL A 499 23.10 -54.33 -48.82
C VAL A 499 22.58 -53.26 -49.78
N SER A 500 21.26 -53.15 -49.89
CA SER A 500 20.59 -52.24 -50.85
C SER A 500 19.94 -51.03 -50.17
N TYR A 501 19.63 -51.15 -48.88
CA TYR A 501 19.04 -50.09 -48.08
C TYR A 501 19.26 -50.35 -46.60
N VAL A 502 19.53 -49.29 -45.84
CA VAL A 502 19.60 -49.30 -44.38
C VAL A 502 18.84 -48.09 -43.84
N ASP A 503 17.99 -48.26 -42.83
CA ASP A 503 17.35 -47.20 -42.06
C ASP A 503 17.71 -47.36 -40.59
N ILE A 504 18.18 -46.28 -39.98
CA ILE A 504 18.61 -46.21 -38.59
C ILE A 504 17.74 -45.17 -37.88
N LYS A 505 17.00 -45.60 -36.86
CA LYS A 505 16.20 -44.76 -35.97
C LYS A 505 16.82 -44.77 -34.58
N ASN A 506 17.30 -43.61 -34.15
CA ASN A 506 17.84 -43.40 -32.82
C ASN A 506 16.75 -42.81 -31.93
N TYR A 507 16.56 -43.39 -30.76
CA TYR A 507 15.65 -42.92 -29.73
C TYR A 507 16.42 -42.60 -28.46
N ASP A 508 16.24 -41.42 -27.90
CA ASP A 508 16.93 -41.00 -26.69
C ASP A 508 15.98 -41.03 -25.49
N HIS A 509 16.52 -41.37 -24.33
CA HIS A 509 15.84 -41.20 -23.06
C HIS A 509 16.82 -40.84 -21.94
N LYS A 510 16.27 -40.32 -20.83
CA LYS A 510 17.04 -39.92 -19.65
C LYS A 510 16.99 -41.04 -18.61
N ILE A 511 18.16 -41.43 -18.10
CA ILE A 511 18.33 -42.48 -17.09
C ILE A 511 19.10 -41.96 -15.87
N GLU A 512 19.14 -42.76 -14.80
CA GLU A 512 19.87 -42.45 -13.55
C GLU A 512 19.47 -41.08 -12.98
N ARG A 513 18.17 -40.79 -13.03
CA ARG A 513 17.64 -39.46 -12.73
C ARG A 513 17.56 -39.22 -11.23
N VAL A 514 18.14 -38.11 -10.78
CA VAL A 514 18.11 -37.67 -9.38
C VAL A 514 17.70 -36.21 -9.31
N GLN A 515 16.68 -35.91 -8.50
CA GLN A 515 16.32 -34.55 -8.12
C GLN A 515 16.79 -34.29 -6.68
N THR A 516 17.46 -33.16 -6.46
CA THR A 516 17.78 -32.66 -5.12
C THR A 516 17.21 -31.27 -4.98
N GLN A 517 16.37 -31.07 -3.96
CA GLN A 517 15.90 -29.76 -3.56
C GLN A 517 16.68 -29.31 -2.32
N THR A 518 17.09 -28.05 -2.32
CA THR A 518 17.76 -27.40 -1.20
C THR A 518 17.12 -26.05 -0.95
N ILE A 519 16.56 -25.86 0.25
CA ILE A 519 16.01 -24.60 0.71
C ILE A 519 17.01 -23.98 1.68
N THR A 520 17.45 -22.76 1.38
CA THR A 520 18.32 -21.97 2.27
C THR A 520 17.61 -20.70 2.68
N THR A 521 17.49 -20.45 3.97
CA THR A 521 16.91 -19.21 4.53
C THR A 521 17.96 -18.45 5.31
N THR A 522 18.12 -17.17 5.00
CA THR A 522 18.99 -16.23 5.73
C THR A 522 18.18 -15.03 6.19
N GLU A 523 18.27 -14.71 7.49
CA GLU A 523 17.61 -13.54 8.06
C GLU A 523 18.65 -12.49 8.44
N GLN A 524 18.46 -11.27 7.95
CA GLN A 524 19.26 -10.11 8.31
C GLN A 524 18.37 -9.10 9.02
N LYS A 525 18.59 -8.92 10.32
CA LYS A 525 17.74 -8.09 11.18
C LYS A 525 18.58 -7.10 11.99
N TYR A 526 18.20 -5.83 11.95
CA TYR A 526 18.76 -4.80 12.82
C TYR A 526 18.34 -5.01 14.27
N VAL A 527 19.30 -4.94 15.20
CA VAL A 527 19.07 -5.21 16.61
C VAL A 527 19.22 -3.94 17.45
N ALA A 528 18.15 -3.57 18.14
CA ALA A 528 18.10 -2.40 19.01
C ALA A 528 19.12 -2.50 20.15
N GLN A 529 19.83 -1.41 20.40
CA GLN A 529 20.71 -1.26 21.56
C GLN A 529 19.99 -0.53 22.70
N THR A 530 20.66 -0.43 23.84
CA THR A 530 20.14 0.34 24.99
C THR A 530 20.17 1.84 24.66
N PRO A 531 19.06 2.57 24.84
CA PRO A 531 19.04 4.00 24.58
C PRO A 531 19.88 4.78 25.59
N ILE A 532 20.42 5.92 25.14
CA ILE A 532 21.07 6.93 25.95
C ILE A 532 20.07 8.06 26.16
N CYS A 533 19.76 8.34 27.43
CA CYS A 533 18.77 9.33 27.82
C CYS A 533 19.38 10.35 28.78
N LYS A 534 19.07 11.64 28.62
CA LYS A 534 19.54 12.71 29.51
C LYS A 534 18.57 13.91 29.53
N PRO A 535 18.00 14.26 30.69
CA PRO A 535 17.29 15.53 30.86
C PRO A 535 18.20 16.76 30.63
N LYS A 536 17.65 17.82 30.03
CA LYS A 536 18.36 19.10 29.82
C LYS A 536 17.99 20.14 30.88
N ASP A 537 18.35 19.87 32.13
CA ASP A 537 17.91 20.65 33.30
C ASP A 537 19.07 21.18 34.19
N ASP A 538 20.32 21.02 33.74
CA ASP A 538 21.50 21.50 34.49
C ASP A 538 21.76 22.99 34.22
N LYS A 539 21.71 23.79 35.29
CA LYS A 539 22.00 25.22 35.28
C LYS A 539 23.45 25.57 34.90
N ASN A 540 24.37 24.61 34.94
CA ASN A 540 25.78 24.77 34.58
C ASN A 540 26.15 24.01 33.30
N ALA A 541 25.16 23.56 32.51
CA ALA A 541 25.43 22.96 31.22
C ALA A 541 26.21 23.93 30.32
N ASN A 542 27.08 23.37 29.47
CA ASN A 542 27.81 24.15 28.47
C ASN A 542 26.92 24.57 27.28
N GLU A 543 25.86 23.80 27.04
CA GLU A 543 24.85 24.05 26.02
C GLU A 543 23.65 24.74 26.65
N ASP A 544 22.98 25.58 25.87
CA ASP A 544 21.79 26.25 26.33
C ASP A 544 20.65 25.25 26.54
N ASN A 545 19.95 25.41 27.66
CA ASN A 545 18.70 24.74 28.00
C ASN A 545 17.80 25.74 28.74
N PHE A 546 16.58 25.34 29.05
CA PHE A 546 15.62 26.21 29.75
C PHE A 546 16.21 26.86 31.01
N VAL A 547 16.91 26.08 31.84
CA VAL A 547 17.46 26.51 33.13
C VAL A 547 18.64 27.48 32.93
N THR A 548 19.54 27.21 31.97
CA THR A 548 20.67 28.11 31.68
C THR A 548 20.17 29.43 31.12
N ILE A 549 19.19 29.41 30.19
CA ILE A 549 18.57 30.59 29.60
C ILE A 549 17.93 31.45 30.69
N LEU A 550 17.08 30.87 31.55
CA LEU A 550 16.47 31.61 32.67
C LEU A 550 17.51 32.21 33.63
N CYS A 551 18.69 31.60 33.74
CA CYS A 551 19.78 32.08 34.58
C CYS A 551 20.68 33.15 33.93
N LYS A 552 20.54 33.42 32.62
CA LYS A 552 21.31 34.46 31.93
C LYS A 552 21.08 35.82 32.58
N LYS A 553 22.13 36.65 32.62
CA LYS A 553 22.07 37.99 33.25
C LYS A 553 21.08 38.92 32.53
N THR A 554 20.86 38.70 31.23
CA THR A 554 19.90 39.42 30.40
C THR A 554 18.46 39.20 30.87
N HIS A 555 18.12 38.03 31.42
CA HIS A 555 16.77 37.65 31.83
C HIS A 555 16.52 37.74 33.34
N ILE A 556 17.25 38.62 34.04
CA ILE A 556 17.10 38.77 35.50
C ILE A 556 15.68 39.22 35.90
N LYS A 557 14.99 39.94 35.01
CA LYS A 557 13.60 40.36 35.20
C LYS A 557 12.66 39.16 35.15
N ALA A 558 12.72 38.38 34.05
CA ALA A 558 11.96 37.14 33.89
C ALA A 558 12.18 36.21 35.08
N ARG A 559 13.45 35.93 35.40
CA ARG A 559 13.78 35.07 36.54
C ARG A 559 13.17 35.57 37.84
N LYS A 560 13.24 36.87 38.12
CA LYS A 560 12.67 37.43 39.35
C LYS A 560 11.15 37.24 39.38
N TYR A 561 10.43 37.61 38.32
CA TYR A 561 8.97 37.58 38.32
C TYR A 561 8.42 36.16 38.29
N LEU A 562 9.01 35.28 37.47
CA LEU A 562 8.60 33.89 37.36
C LEU A 562 8.87 33.09 38.63
N THR A 563 9.89 33.45 39.42
CA THR A 563 10.31 32.68 40.61
C THR A 563 10.04 33.37 41.95
N ASP A 564 9.37 34.52 41.94
CA ASP A 564 8.91 35.19 43.17
C ASP A 564 7.66 34.47 43.68
N GLY A 565 7.71 33.89 44.88
CA GLY A 565 6.63 33.10 45.51
C GLY A 565 5.25 33.78 45.59
N SER A 566 5.17 35.11 45.42
CA SER A 566 3.90 35.84 45.36
C SER A 566 3.31 35.95 43.94
N VAL A 567 4.15 36.15 42.93
CA VAL A 567 3.77 36.31 41.52
C VAL A 567 3.64 34.94 40.83
N SER A 568 4.47 33.97 41.23
CA SER A 568 4.44 32.59 40.71
C SER A 568 3.13 31.84 40.96
N ASN A 569 2.36 32.20 41.99
CA ASN A 569 1.01 31.61 42.18
C ASN A 569 0.07 31.93 41.01
N TRP A 570 0.16 33.14 40.44
CA TRP A 570 -0.61 33.49 39.24
C TRP A 570 -0.11 32.73 38.02
N LEU A 571 1.20 32.54 37.88
CA LEU A 571 1.76 31.71 36.81
C LEU A 571 1.19 30.28 36.84
N TRP A 572 1.08 29.67 38.03
CA TRP A 572 0.52 28.33 38.16
C TRP A 572 -0.94 28.26 37.68
N GLU A 573 -1.76 29.24 38.05
CA GLU A 573 -3.16 29.32 37.58
C GLU A 573 -3.26 29.51 36.05
N ILE A 574 -2.31 30.24 35.44
CA ILE A 574 -2.29 30.44 33.99
C ILE A 574 -1.83 29.15 33.28
N ILE A 575 -0.73 28.54 33.73
CA ILE A 575 -0.22 27.30 33.12
C ILE A 575 -1.24 26.16 33.27
N GLU A 576 -1.90 26.02 34.42
CA GLU A 576 -2.94 25.00 34.64
C GLU A 576 -4.11 25.14 33.65
N ASN A 577 -4.38 26.36 33.16
CA ASN A 577 -5.40 26.60 32.15
C ASN A 577 -4.87 26.45 30.72
N ASN A 578 -3.68 26.99 30.45
CA ASN A 578 -3.13 27.14 29.10
C ASN A 578 -2.36 25.89 28.61
N ALA A 579 -1.64 25.23 29.52
CA ALA A 579 -0.74 24.10 29.23
C ALA A 579 -0.58 23.22 30.49
N PRO A 580 -1.64 22.53 30.93
CA PRO A 580 -1.67 21.82 32.22
C PRO A 580 -0.55 20.79 32.36
N ASP A 581 -0.19 20.09 31.28
CA ASP A 581 0.85 19.06 31.26
C ASP A 581 2.26 19.64 31.53
N MET A 582 2.44 20.95 31.37
CA MET A 582 3.72 21.62 31.63
C MET A 582 3.88 22.06 33.10
N LEU A 583 2.82 22.07 33.91
CA LEU A 583 2.82 22.69 35.25
C LEU A 583 3.91 22.14 36.18
N ASP A 584 3.96 20.81 36.32
CA ASP A 584 4.89 20.17 37.24
C ASP A 584 6.32 20.22 36.70
N LEU A 585 6.49 20.11 35.38
CA LEU A 585 7.77 20.31 34.71
C LEU A 585 8.31 21.73 34.96
N THR A 586 7.49 22.77 34.82
CA THR A 586 7.90 24.16 35.05
C THR A 586 8.32 24.40 36.50
N LYS A 587 7.54 23.92 37.48
CA LYS A 587 7.90 24.01 38.91
C LYS A 587 9.26 23.36 39.17
N TYR A 588 9.49 22.18 38.60
CA TYR A 588 10.76 21.49 38.68
C TYR A 588 11.91 22.29 38.05
N LEU A 589 11.74 22.83 36.85
CA LEU A 589 12.75 23.65 36.17
C LEU A 589 13.10 24.91 36.96
N PHE A 590 12.13 25.53 37.63
CA PHE A 590 12.36 26.70 38.49
C PHE A 590 13.10 26.32 39.77
N TYR A 591 12.82 25.15 40.36
CA TYR A 591 13.64 24.59 41.42
C TYR A 591 15.08 24.38 40.96
N ARG A 592 15.29 23.84 39.75
CA ARG A 592 16.64 23.66 39.18
C ARG A 592 17.37 24.98 38.95
N ALA A 593 16.67 26.04 38.58
CA ALA A 593 17.24 27.38 38.39
C ALA A 593 17.61 28.08 39.72
N THR A 594 16.77 27.94 40.76
CA THR A 594 16.83 28.77 41.97
C THR A 594 17.23 28.03 43.25
N GLY A 595 16.96 26.73 43.32
CA GLY A 595 17.00 25.93 44.54
C GLY A 595 15.81 26.13 45.49
N HIS A 596 14.81 26.93 45.10
CA HIS A 596 13.59 27.15 45.88
C HIS A 596 12.53 26.09 45.54
N ASP A 597 11.87 25.55 46.56
CA ASP A 597 10.85 24.52 46.41
C ASP A 597 9.48 25.15 46.09
N PHE A 598 8.96 24.85 44.90
CA PHE A 598 7.64 25.30 44.42
C PHE A 598 6.57 24.19 44.53
N GLY A 599 6.83 23.17 45.34
CA GLY A 599 5.99 21.97 45.51
C GLY A 599 6.51 20.74 44.77
N ILE A 600 7.47 20.92 43.85
CA ILE A 600 8.07 19.85 43.03
C ILE A 600 9.60 20.04 43.03
N THR A 601 10.33 19.08 43.60
CA THR A 601 11.81 19.08 43.65
C THR A 601 12.45 17.99 42.78
N SER A 602 11.64 17.12 42.17
CA SER A 602 12.05 16.03 41.29
C SER A 602 10.97 15.83 40.23
N TYR A 603 11.38 15.47 39.02
CA TYR A 603 10.48 15.18 37.89
C TYR A 603 10.85 13.83 37.26
N ASP A 604 9.84 13.06 36.86
CA ASP A 604 10.05 11.79 36.16
C ASP A 604 10.03 12.02 34.65
N PHE A 605 11.15 11.80 34.00
CA PHE A 605 11.29 12.00 32.56
C PHE A 605 10.97 10.73 31.74
N SER A 606 10.43 9.68 32.36
CA SER A 606 10.12 8.40 31.68
C SER A 606 9.19 8.58 30.48
N GLU A 607 8.32 9.59 30.50
CA GLU A 607 7.44 9.92 29.36
C GLU A 607 8.23 10.16 28.08
N TYR A 608 9.44 10.74 28.16
CA TYR A 608 10.31 11.01 27.02
C TYR A 608 11.12 9.79 26.56
N GLU A 609 11.15 8.72 27.37
CA GLU A 609 11.81 7.44 27.07
C GLU A 609 10.85 6.43 26.42
N GLU A 610 9.55 6.51 26.71
CA GLU A 610 8.52 5.64 26.14
C GLU A 610 8.23 6.01 24.67
N ASN A 611 9.02 5.46 23.76
CA ASN A 611 9.00 5.78 22.33
C ASN A 611 8.40 4.68 21.46
N SER A 612 7.59 3.80 22.04
CA SER A 612 6.87 2.78 21.26
C SER A 612 5.92 3.48 20.31
N PHE A 613 6.15 3.28 19.01
CA PHE A 613 5.15 3.66 18.02
C PHE A 613 3.87 2.94 18.36
N VAL A 614 2.79 3.70 18.41
CA VAL A 614 1.47 3.11 18.29
C VAL A 614 1.45 2.53 16.89
N SER A 615 1.71 1.23 16.77
CA SER A 615 1.53 0.52 15.51
C SER A 615 0.11 0.87 15.06
N ILE A 616 0.00 1.46 13.86
CA ILE A 616 -1.23 1.42 13.08
C ILE A 616 -1.39 -0.06 12.72
N GLY A 617 -1.73 -0.87 13.71
CA GLY A 617 -2.21 -2.22 13.50
C GLY A 617 -3.52 -2.02 12.76
N ILE A 618 -3.67 -2.76 11.67
CA ILE A 618 -4.49 -2.46 10.49
C ILE A 618 -3.62 -1.71 9.48
N ALA A 619 -3.15 -2.45 8.45
CA ALA A 619 -3.11 -1.87 7.11
C ALA A 619 -4.48 -1.25 6.93
N SER A 620 -4.59 0.08 7.16
CA SER A 620 -5.82 0.86 7.18
C SER A 620 -6.72 0.29 6.12
N SER A 621 -7.68 -0.55 6.51
CA SER A 621 -8.53 -1.14 5.51
C SER A 621 -9.32 0.07 5.03
N SER A 622 -8.97 0.61 3.87
CA SER A 622 -9.78 1.52 3.06
C SER A 622 -11.08 0.83 2.58
N ASN A 623 -11.51 -0.18 3.34
CA ASN A 623 -12.53 -1.16 3.06
C ASN A 623 -13.35 -1.32 4.35
N ILE A 624 -14.43 -0.56 4.42
CA ILE A 624 -15.40 -0.59 5.52
C ILE A 624 -15.96 -1.99 5.80
N LEU A 625 -16.06 -2.87 4.79
CA LEU A 625 -16.53 -4.25 4.99
C LEU A 625 -15.54 -5.07 5.83
N PHE A 626 -14.23 -4.87 5.63
CA PHE A 626 -13.22 -5.53 6.45
C PHE A 626 -13.38 -5.13 7.91
N ASP A 627 -13.42 -3.82 8.17
CA ASP A 627 -13.45 -3.27 9.53
C ASP A 627 -14.77 -3.60 10.24
N TYR A 628 -15.88 -3.52 9.50
CA TYR A 628 -17.18 -4.01 9.95
C TYR A 628 -17.10 -5.46 10.41
N LEU A 629 -16.56 -6.37 9.58
CA LEU A 629 -16.42 -7.78 9.94
C LEU A 629 -15.46 -7.98 11.13
N ALA A 630 -14.32 -7.31 11.15
CA ALA A 630 -13.34 -7.39 12.22
C ALA A 630 -13.95 -7.09 13.60
N SER A 631 -14.77 -6.04 13.67
CA SER A 631 -15.48 -5.66 14.90
C SER A 631 -16.43 -6.74 15.43
N TRP A 632 -17.01 -7.55 14.54
CA TRP A 632 -17.95 -8.63 14.89
C TRP A 632 -17.27 -9.98 15.15
N GLU A 633 -16.13 -10.25 14.51
CA GLU A 633 -15.36 -11.49 14.70
C GLU A 633 -14.62 -11.47 16.03
N ASN A 634 -13.95 -10.36 16.36
CA ASN A 634 -13.26 -10.22 17.63
C ASN A 634 -13.15 -8.75 18.06
N SER A 635 -14.21 -8.24 18.70
CA SER A 635 -14.29 -6.84 19.15
C SER A 635 -13.18 -6.44 20.13
N THR A 636 -12.61 -7.39 20.87
CA THR A 636 -11.51 -7.10 21.81
C THR A 636 -10.22 -6.82 21.07
N VAL A 637 -9.85 -7.66 20.10
CA VAL A 637 -8.66 -7.44 19.26
C VAL A 637 -8.85 -6.22 18.37
N TRP A 638 -10.05 -6.02 17.83
CA TRP A 638 -10.42 -4.84 17.05
C TRP A 638 -10.18 -3.52 17.80
N LYS A 639 -10.69 -3.42 19.04
CA LYS A 639 -10.45 -2.27 19.92
C LYS A 639 -8.98 -2.06 20.25
N TYR A 640 -8.25 -3.15 20.47
CA TYR A 640 -6.83 -3.09 20.79
C TYR A 640 -6.00 -2.58 19.60
N LEU A 641 -6.31 -3.02 18.38
CA LEU A 641 -5.70 -2.51 17.16
C LEU A 641 -5.97 -1.01 16.99
N ARG A 642 -7.17 -0.55 17.33
CA ARG A 642 -7.59 0.86 17.37
C ARG A 642 -7.13 1.66 18.60
N ASN A 643 -6.34 1.06 19.50
CA ASN A 643 -5.84 1.67 20.74
C ASN A 643 -6.92 2.12 21.74
N GLU A 644 -8.12 1.58 21.62
CA GLU A 644 -9.21 1.89 22.56
C GLU A 644 -9.04 1.15 23.89
N ILE A 645 -8.23 0.08 23.93
CA ILE A 645 -7.92 -0.71 25.12
C ILE A 645 -6.44 -1.10 25.15
N SER A 646 -5.88 -1.31 26.34
CA SER A 646 -4.49 -1.76 26.54
C SER A 646 -4.32 -3.26 26.34
N TYR A 647 -3.06 -3.70 26.15
CA TYR A 647 -2.73 -5.12 26.08
C TYR A 647 -3.10 -5.84 27.37
N SER A 648 -3.72 -7.02 27.25
CA SER A 648 -4.27 -7.75 28.38
C SER A 648 -4.25 -9.25 28.12
N SER A 649 -4.43 -10.07 29.15
CA SER A 649 -4.51 -11.53 29.02
C SER A 649 -5.62 -12.02 28.08
N SER A 650 -6.66 -11.21 27.86
CA SER A 650 -7.71 -11.45 26.86
C SER A 650 -7.27 -11.16 25.42
N VAL A 651 -6.41 -10.16 25.22
CA VAL A 651 -5.85 -9.79 23.90
C VAL A 651 -4.70 -10.72 23.52
N ALA A 652 -3.86 -11.09 24.48
CA ALA A 652 -2.66 -11.91 24.31
C ALA A 652 -2.89 -13.33 23.77
N ARG A 653 -4.15 -13.75 23.66
CA ARG A 653 -4.55 -15.03 23.05
C ARG A 653 -4.59 -14.99 21.53
N TYR A 654 -4.64 -13.79 20.95
CA TYR A 654 -4.96 -13.58 19.55
C TYR A 654 -3.89 -12.77 18.81
N ILE A 655 -3.15 -11.92 19.52
CA ILE A 655 -2.17 -11.00 18.92
C ILE A 655 -1.04 -10.69 19.90
N THR A 656 0.14 -10.38 19.38
CA THR A 656 1.30 -9.90 20.15
C THR A 656 1.12 -8.44 20.60
N GLU A 657 1.86 -8.04 21.64
CA GLU A 657 1.78 -6.69 22.23
C GLU A 657 2.27 -5.56 21.30
N ASP A 658 3.17 -5.89 20.38
CA ASP A 658 3.65 -5.00 19.33
C ASP A 658 2.75 -4.98 18.09
N LYS A 659 1.63 -5.73 18.13
CA LYS A 659 0.65 -5.92 17.05
C LYS A 659 1.24 -6.41 15.72
N SER A 660 2.43 -7.00 15.74
CA SER A 660 3.11 -7.45 14.52
C SER A 660 2.64 -8.83 14.06
N GLU A 661 2.20 -9.69 14.99
CA GLU A 661 1.82 -11.07 14.71
C GLU A 661 0.47 -11.45 15.32
N TYR A 662 -0.40 -12.09 14.53
CA TYR A 662 -1.53 -12.84 15.07
C TYR A 662 -1.08 -14.20 15.60
N ILE A 663 -1.72 -14.62 16.68
CA ILE A 663 -1.48 -15.90 17.35
C ILE A 663 -2.60 -16.86 16.96
N CYS A 664 -2.23 -18.09 16.59
CA CYS A 664 -3.19 -19.13 16.20
C CYS A 664 -4.15 -19.42 17.36
N TYR A 665 -5.44 -19.35 17.10
CA TYR A 665 -6.47 -19.64 18.09
C TYR A 665 -7.55 -20.55 17.53
N THR A 666 -8.46 -20.97 18.40
CA THR A 666 -9.63 -21.75 18.04
C THR A 666 -10.87 -21.03 18.56
N ASP A 667 -11.99 -21.16 17.86
CA ASP A 667 -13.27 -20.63 18.31
C ASP A 667 -13.87 -21.57 19.37
N SER A 668 -15.17 -21.42 19.64
CA SER A 668 -15.93 -22.37 20.48
C SER A 668 -15.91 -23.82 19.96
N ASN A 669 -15.52 -24.04 18.70
CA ASN A 669 -15.29 -25.36 18.11
C ASN A 669 -13.79 -25.67 18.09
N THR A 670 -13.35 -26.61 18.94
CA THR A 670 -11.93 -26.98 19.09
C THR A 670 -11.30 -27.66 17.86
N SER A 671 -12.06 -27.87 16.77
CA SER A 671 -11.56 -28.49 15.54
C SER A 671 -11.02 -27.49 14.50
N THR A 672 -11.25 -26.19 14.64
CA THR A 672 -10.77 -25.15 13.70
C THR A 672 -9.57 -24.37 14.24
N ARG A 673 -8.69 -23.90 13.34
CA ARG A 673 -7.57 -23.02 13.65
C ARG A 673 -7.72 -21.74 12.84
N ASN A 674 -7.64 -20.62 13.53
CA ASN A 674 -7.86 -19.30 13.00
C ASN A 674 -6.67 -18.39 13.29
N PHE A 675 -6.46 -17.43 12.40
CA PHE A 675 -5.66 -16.24 12.66
C PHE A 675 -6.51 -14.97 12.50
N GLY A 676 -6.09 -13.89 13.17
CA GLY A 676 -6.73 -12.59 13.09
C GLY A 676 -8.23 -12.62 13.34
N PHE A 677 -8.99 -12.02 12.42
CA PHE A 677 -10.44 -11.89 12.54
C PHE A 677 -11.20 -13.03 11.85
N GLY A 678 -10.95 -14.28 12.27
CA GLY A 678 -11.72 -15.45 11.83
C GLY A 678 -11.23 -16.08 10.51
N VAL A 679 -9.98 -15.84 10.09
CA VAL A 679 -9.41 -16.48 8.92
C VAL A 679 -9.04 -17.92 9.27
N CYS A 680 -9.96 -18.85 9.02
CA CYS A 680 -9.78 -20.26 9.32
C CYS A 680 -8.88 -20.93 8.29
N HIS A 681 -7.67 -21.34 8.67
CA HIS A 681 -6.74 -21.97 7.74
C HIS A 681 -6.81 -23.49 7.73
N THR A 682 -7.30 -24.12 8.81
CA THR A 682 -7.51 -25.57 8.84
C THR A 682 -8.62 -26.02 9.77
N ALA A 683 -9.23 -27.16 9.44
CA ALA A 683 -10.25 -27.86 10.21
C ALA A 683 -9.85 -29.33 10.50
N ASP A 684 -10.67 -30.01 11.30
CA ASP A 684 -10.52 -31.43 11.64
C ASP A 684 -9.16 -31.81 12.25
N ASN A 685 -8.54 -30.89 13.00
CA ASN A 685 -7.21 -31.06 13.58
C ASN A 685 -6.07 -31.18 12.55
N GLY A 686 -6.06 -30.28 11.56
CA GLY A 686 -4.96 -30.21 10.59
C GLY A 686 -5.14 -31.14 9.39
N LYS A 687 -6.34 -31.70 9.18
CA LYS A 687 -6.60 -32.64 8.08
C LYS A 687 -7.12 -31.98 6.82
N THR A 688 -7.77 -30.83 6.97
CA THR A 688 -8.40 -30.11 5.86
C THR A 688 -7.91 -28.67 5.89
N TYR A 689 -7.07 -28.28 4.94
CA TYR A 689 -6.57 -26.92 4.81
C TYR A 689 -7.45 -26.11 3.85
N TRP A 690 -7.66 -24.85 4.20
CA TRP A 690 -8.38 -23.87 3.39
C TRP A 690 -7.48 -22.70 3.02
N HIS A 691 -7.90 -21.96 2.01
CA HIS A 691 -7.27 -20.71 1.59
C HIS A 691 -5.80 -20.81 1.17
N ILE A 692 -5.36 -22.01 0.75
CA ILE A 692 -3.95 -22.30 0.43
C ILE A 692 -3.39 -21.32 -0.61
N ALA A 693 -4.15 -21.02 -1.67
CA ALA A 693 -3.69 -20.12 -2.73
C ALA A 693 -3.53 -18.68 -2.22
N GLU A 694 -4.50 -18.17 -1.45
CA GLU A 694 -4.43 -16.82 -0.86
C GLU A 694 -3.25 -16.67 0.08
N TYR A 695 -3.02 -17.66 0.96
CA TYR A 695 -1.84 -17.68 1.83
C TYR A 695 -0.54 -17.78 1.03
N GLN A 696 -0.51 -18.56 -0.04
CA GLN A 696 0.67 -18.70 -0.90
C GLN A 696 1.00 -17.40 -1.65
N GLU A 697 0.00 -16.61 -2.05
CA GLU A 697 0.19 -15.26 -2.61
C GLU A 697 0.80 -14.29 -1.58
N GLU A 698 0.55 -14.51 -0.29
CA GLU A 698 1.21 -13.81 0.83
C GLU A 698 2.55 -14.46 1.22
N GLY A 699 3.04 -15.42 0.43
CA GLY A 699 4.30 -16.12 0.65
C GLY A 699 4.27 -17.15 1.78
N ILE A 700 3.09 -17.60 2.22
CA ILE A 700 2.90 -18.54 3.32
C ILE A 700 2.42 -19.89 2.78
N MET A 701 3.22 -20.95 2.98
CA MET A 701 2.77 -22.32 2.77
C MET A 701 1.98 -22.82 3.97
N ILE A 702 0.68 -22.53 3.99
CA ILE A 702 -0.18 -22.76 5.16
C ILE A 702 -0.50 -24.24 5.44
N ASN A 703 -0.31 -25.13 4.45
CA ASN A 703 -0.72 -26.54 4.48
C ASN A 703 0.39 -27.54 4.90
N ASN A 704 1.42 -27.08 5.61
CA ASN A 704 2.55 -27.91 6.06
C ASN A 704 2.47 -28.33 7.54
N GLY A 705 1.44 -27.89 8.27
CA GLY A 705 1.25 -28.20 9.69
C GLY A 705 2.01 -27.31 10.68
N SER A 706 2.95 -26.47 10.22
CA SER A 706 3.77 -25.61 11.09
C SER A 706 2.96 -24.52 11.80
N TYR A 707 1.77 -24.20 11.29
CA TYR A 707 0.93 -23.10 11.77
C TYR A 707 -0.29 -23.56 12.60
N ASP A 708 -0.36 -24.83 12.99
CA ASP A 708 -1.56 -25.42 13.58
C ASP A 708 -1.58 -25.43 15.11
N THR A 709 -0.49 -25.00 15.76
CA THR A 709 -0.33 -25.07 17.21
C THR A 709 -0.99 -23.87 17.88
N ILE A 710 -2.14 -24.11 18.51
CA ILE A 710 -2.93 -23.08 19.21
C ILE A 710 -2.10 -22.41 20.32
N GLY A 711 -2.13 -21.08 20.35
CA GLY A 711 -1.43 -20.24 21.33
C GLY A 711 0.09 -20.15 21.13
N VAL A 712 0.64 -20.80 20.10
CA VAL A 712 2.08 -20.86 19.83
C VAL A 712 2.41 -20.44 18.41
N SER A 713 1.74 -21.00 17.42
CA SER A 713 1.94 -20.65 16.01
C SER A 713 1.54 -19.19 15.78
N LYS A 714 2.35 -18.47 15.02
CA LYS A 714 2.18 -17.04 14.73
C LYS A 714 2.30 -16.76 13.24
N LEU A 715 1.62 -15.72 12.80
CA LEU A 715 1.72 -15.18 11.44
C LEU A 715 1.68 -13.66 11.47
N SER A 716 2.40 -13.02 10.54
CA SER A 716 2.37 -11.57 10.35
C SER A 716 0.92 -11.06 10.20
N VAL A 717 0.59 -9.99 10.93
CA VAL A 717 -0.70 -9.31 10.84
C VAL A 717 -0.99 -8.89 9.40
N THR A 718 -0.02 -8.26 8.73
CA THR A 718 -0.14 -7.81 7.34
C THR A 718 -0.52 -8.95 6.40
N ALA A 719 0.14 -10.11 6.53
CA ALA A 719 -0.11 -11.24 5.65
C ALA A 719 -1.51 -11.85 5.88
N VAL A 720 -1.93 -12.02 7.15
CA VAL A 720 -3.26 -12.58 7.46
C VAL A 720 -4.38 -11.63 7.04
N ASP A 721 -4.20 -10.32 7.22
CA ASP A 721 -5.17 -9.32 6.79
C ASP A 721 -5.24 -9.26 5.25
N GLY A 722 -4.10 -9.37 4.55
CA GLY A 722 -4.04 -9.50 3.09
C GLY A 722 -4.80 -10.72 2.55
N VAL A 723 -4.65 -11.88 3.19
CA VAL A 723 -5.48 -13.06 2.90
C VAL A 723 -6.95 -12.74 3.07
N LYS A 724 -7.34 -12.11 4.18
CA LYS A 724 -8.75 -11.79 4.44
C LYS A 724 -9.34 -10.89 3.37
N VAL A 725 -8.62 -9.85 2.92
CA VAL A 725 -9.08 -8.97 1.82
C VAL A 725 -9.38 -9.79 0.56
N LYS A 726 -8.46 -10.65 0.15
CA LYS A 726 -8.63 -11.54 -1.03
C LYS A 726 -9.84 -12.47 -0.90
N LEU A 727 -10.12 -12.96 0.31
CA LEU A 727 -11.31 -13.77 0.57
C LEU A 727 -12.61 -12.97 0.40
N LEU A 728 -12.65 -11.75 0.94
CA LEU A 728 -13.83 -10.89 0.82
C LEU A 728 -14.13 -10.56 -0.65
N ASP A 729 -13.11 -10.23 -1.43
CA ASP A 729 -13.25 -9.96 -2.86
C ASP A 729 -13.82 -11.18 -3.61
N ARG A 730 -13.25 -12.36 -3.36
CA ARG A 730 -13.73 -13.60 -3.99
C ARG A 730 -15.17 -13.93 -3.63
N TYR A 731 -15.53 -13.79 -2.36
CA TYR A 731 -16.90 -14.01 -1.89
C TYR A 731 -17.86 -13.05 -2.57
N GLN A 732 -17.49 -11.78 -2.68
CA GLN A 732 -18.30 -10.78 -3.35
C GLN A 732 -18.44 -11.07 -4.87
N THR A 733 -17.36 -11.51 -5.55
CA THR A 733 -17.43 -11.97 -6.96
C THR A 733 -18.37 -13.16 -7.13
N SER A 734 -18.31 -14.14 -6.22
CA SER A 734 -19.20 -15.31 -6.23
C SER A 734 -20.66 -14.92 -6.04
N ILE A 735 -20.94 -14.01 -5.11
CA ILE A 735 -22.29 -13.47 -4.88
C ILE A 735 -22.80 -12.74 -6.11
N LYS A 736 -22.00 -11.83 -6.68
CA LYS A 736 -22.35 -11.08 -7.91
C LYS A 736 -22.72 -12.04 -9.05
N THR A 737 -21.95 -13.12 -9.21
CA THR A 737 -22.23 -14.16 -10.22
C THR A 737 -23.54 -14.89 -9.95
N GLN A 738 -23.80 -15.29 -8.71
CA GLN A 738 -25.06 -15.95 -8.33
C GLN A 738 -26.28 -15.06 -8.56
N LEU A 739 -26.20 -13.77 -8.20
CA LEU A 739 -27.26 -12.78 -8.43
C LEU A 739 -27.47 -12.50 -9.92
N ASN A 740 -26.38 -12.42 -10.70
CA ASN A 740 -26.44 -12.23 -12.15
C ASN A 740 -27.10 -13.42 -12.85
N ASN A 741 -26.72 -14.64 -12.48
CA ASN A 741 -27.35 -15.87 -13.00
C ASN A 741 -28.84 -15.94 -12.67
N ALA A 742 -29.25 -15.32 -11.56
CA ALA A 742 -30.65 -15.21 -11.19
C ALA A 742 -31.37 -14.02 -11.84
N GLY A 743 -30.67 -13.16 -12.58
CA GLY A 743 -31.19 -11.99 -13.28
C GLY A 743 -31.61 -10.84 -12.35
N ILE A 744 -31.02 -10.75 -11.15
CA ILE A 744 -31.40 -9.76 -10.13
C ILE A 744 -30.22 -8.92 -9.64
N LEU A 745 -29.01 -9.04 -10.23
CA LEU A 745 -27.82 -8.32 -9.76
C LEU A 745 -28.04 -6.79 -9.73
N ASP A 746 -28.69 -6.24 -10.75
CA ASP A 746 -28.93 -4.80 -10.91
C ASP A 746 -29.87 -4.22 -9.83
N GLU A 747 -30.50 -5.07 -9.02
CA GLU A 747 -31.36 -4.66 -7.90
C GLU A 747 -30.60 -4.40 -6.58
N PHE A 748 -29.28 -4.64 -6.54
CA PHE A 748 -28.48 -4.64 -5.32
C PHE A 748 -27.50 -3.46 -5.25
N THR A 749 -27.49 -2.80 -4.09
CA THR A 749 -26.50 -1.78 -3.73
C THR A 749 -25.22 -2.40 -3.16
N GLN A 750 -24.13 -1.62 -3.09
CA GLN A 750 -22.88 -2.09 -2.49
C GLN A 750 -23.03 -2.54 -1.02
N PRO A 751 -23.71 -1.79 -0.12
CA PRO A 751 -23.99 -2.26 1.24
C PRO A 751 -24.78 -3.58 1.30
N GLN A 752 -25.70 -3.81 0.35
CA GLN A 752 -26.44 -5.07 0.28
C GLN A 752 -25.54 -6.23 -0.15
N LEU A 753 -24.63 -6.00 -1.09
CA LEU A 753 -23.60 -6.97 -1.46
C LEU A 753 -22.68 -7.26 -0.27
N ASP A 754 -22.30 -6.25 0.49
CA ASP A 754 -21.44 -6.37 1.68
C ASP A 754 -22.12 -7.16 2.81
N ALA A 755 -23.41 -6.95 3.04
CA ALA A 755 -24.19 -7.78 3.96
C ALA A 755 -24.25 -9.25 3.50
N LEU A 756 -24.40 -9.51 2.19
CA LEU A 756 -24.35 -10.86 1.64
C LEU A 756 -22.96 -11.48 1.76
N THR A 757 -21.90 -10.68 1.58
CA THR A 757 -20.51 -11.12 1.78
C THR A 757 -20.26 -11.48 3.24
N CYS A 758 -20.84 -10.74 4.20
CA CYS A 758 -20.79 -11.10 5.62
C CYS A 758 -21.44 -12.46 5.90
N ILE A 759 -22.59 -12.73 5.27
CA ILE A 759 -23.28 -14.02 5.37
C ILE A 759 -22.43 -15.13 4.75
N MET A 760 -21.85 -14.89 3.57
CA MET A 760 -20.96 -15.83 2.90
C MET A 760 -19.72 -16.13 3.77
N TYR A 761 -19.11 -15.12 4.38
CA TYR A 761 -17.96 -15.28 5.27
C TYR A 761 -18.29 -16.16 6.48
N GLN A 762 -19.45 -15.93 7.10
CA GLN A 762 -19.86 -16.63 8.31
C GLN A 762 -20.36 -18.07 8.05
N TYR A 763 -21.02 -18.31 6.92
CA TYR A 763 -21.72 -19.57 6.64
C TYR A 763 -21.16 -20.36 5.45
N GLY A 764 -20.22 -19.79 4.71
CA GLY A 764 -19.67 -20.34 3.45
C GLY A 764 -20.64 -20.30 2.26
N ASN A 765 -21.85 -19.74 2.43
CA ASN A 765 -22.88 -19.63 1.39
C ASN A 765 -23.97 -18.61 1.78
N ILE A 766 -24.71 -18.11 0.79
CA ILE A 766 -25.90 -17.26 0.98
C ILE A 766 -27.22 -18.07 1.04
N GLY A 767 -27.15 -19.41 1.14
CA GLY A 767 -28.29 -20.29 1.31
C GLY A 767 -29.44 -20.07 0.30
N ASN A 768 -30.67 -19.93 0.80
CA ASN A 768 -31.86 -19.73 -0.05
C ASN A 768 -32.11 -18.26 -0.41
N PHE A 769 -31.16 -17.35 -0.16
CA PHE A 769 -31.35 -15.91 -0.27
C PHE A 769 -32.03 -15.48 -1.57
N ILE A 770 -31.53 -15.93 -2.72
CA ILE A 770 -32.05 -15.55 -4.04
C ILE A 770 -33.53 -15.86 -4.20
N GLN A 771 -33.95 -17.06 -3.78
CA GLN A 771 -35.36 -17.46 -3.87
C GLN A 771 -36.24 -16.67 -2.91
N ALA A 772 -35.74 -16.43 -1.69
CA ALA A 772 -36.44 -15.62 -0.70
C ALA A 772 -36.58 -14.17 -1.16
N TYR A 773 -35.52 -13.58 -1.70
CA TYR A 773 -35.51 -12.21 -2.22
C TYR A 773 -36.45 -12.04 -3.41
N LYS A 774 -36.46 -12.98 -4.38
CA LYS A 774 -37.45 -12.98 -5.47
C LYS A 774 -38.91 -13.04 -5.00
N THR A 775 -39.14 -13.64 -3.84
CA THR A 775 -40.50 -13.81 -3.29
C THR A 775 -40.92 -12.61 -2.45
N TYR A 776 -40.01 -12.05 -1.66
CA TYR A 776 -40.33 -11.09 -0.60
C TYR A 776 -39.71 -9.69 -0.80
N GLY A 777 -38.72 -9.54 -1.68
CA GLY A 777 -37.94 -8.31 -1.86
C GLY A 777 -37.23 -7.86 -0.58
N ASN A 778 -36.75 -6.63 -0.54
CA ASN A 778 -36.18 -6.00 0.66
C ASN A 778 -37.28 -5.59 1.67
N THR A 779 -37.89 -6.58 2.33
CA THR A 779 -38.99 -6.38 3.30
C THR A 779 -38.79 -7.20 4.57
N ASP A 780 -39.53 -6.88 5.64
CA ASP A 780 -39.53 -7.66 6.90
C ASP A 780 -39.84 -9.15 6.71
N ALA A 781 -40.55 -9.52 5.63
CA ALA A 781 -40.81 -10.92 5.31
C ALA A 781 -39.53 -11.67 4.91
N LEU A 782 -38.55 -10.99 4.30
CA LEU A 782 -37.25 -11.56 3.94
C LEU A 782 -36.48 -12.01 5.18
N VAL A 783 -36.52 -11.21 6.26
CA VAL A 783 -35.83 -11.48 7.53
C VAL A 783 -36.13 -12.87 8.08
N LYS A 784 -37.39 -13.31 7.98
CA LYS A 784 -37.86 -14.59 8.52
C LYS A 784 -37.64 -15.77 7.58
N ASN A 785 -37.41 -15.51 6.29
CA ASN A 785 -37.42 -16.52 5.23
C ASN A 785 -36.06 -16.73 4.56
N ALA A 786 -35.14 -15.77 4.66
CA ALA A 786 -33.75 -15.92 4.23
C ALA A 786 -32.97 -16.75 5.26
N LYS A 787 -32.39 -17.86 4.80
CA LYS A 787 -31.79 -18.91 5.62
C LYS A 787 -30.55 -19.46 4.95
N SER A 788 -29.54 -19.79 5.76
CA SER A 788 -28.36 -20.54 5.31
C SER A 788 -28.75 -21.94 4.83
N SER A 789 -27.84 -22.64 4.16
CA SER A 789 -28.04 -24.05 3.79
C SER A 789 -28.31 -24.97 4.99
N SER A 790 -27.90 -24.58 6.20
CA SER A 790 -28.19 -25.28 7.46
C SER A 790 -29.51 -24.86 8.13
N GLY A 791 -30.30 -24.00 7.48
CA GLY A 791 -31.63 -23.58 7.94
C GLY A 791 -31.65 -22.44 8.95
N LYS A 792 -30.49 -21.84 9.29
CA LYS A 792 -30.40 -20.70 10.22
C LYS A 792 -30.79 -19.40 9.53
N THR A 793 -31.67 -18.60 10.14
CA THR A 793 -32.01 -17.26 9.66
C THR A 793 -30.92 -16.26 10.05
N TYR A 794 -30.22 -15.68 9.07
CA TYR A 794 -29.07 -14.80 9.31
C TYR A 794 -29.41 -13.30 9.38
N PHE A 795 -30.67 -12.91 9.11
CA PHE A 795 -31.19 -11.55 9.34
C PHE A 795 -32.05 -11.44 10.60
N ASN A 796 -32.47 -12.58 11.20
CA ASN A 796 -33.39 -12.61 12.33
C ASN A 796 -32.66 -12.95 13.63
N SER A 797 -32.79 -12.07 14.61
CA SER A 797 -32.09 -12.07 15.89
C SER A 797 -32.42 -13.20 16.86
N ASN A 798 -33.39 -14.07 16.56
CA ASN A 798 -33.73 -15.19 17.44
C ASN A 798 -32.71 -16.35 17.38
N VAL A 799 -31.62 -16.23 16.62
CA VAL A 799 -30.62 -17.30 16.40
C VAL A 799 -29.21 -16.94 16.89
N GLU A 800 -28.88 -15.65 17.07
CA GLU A 800 -27.56 -15.20 17.56
C GLU A 800 -27.71 -14.16 18.67
N SER A 801 -27.15 -14.43 19.85
CA SER A 801 -27.32 -13.61 21.06
C SER A 801 -26.50 -12.31 21.08
N ASN A 802 -25.66 -12.06 20.08
CA ASN A 802 -24.70 -10.94 20.07
C ASN A 802 -25.16 -9.71 19.24
N GLY A 803 -26.26 -9.79 18.48
CA GLY A 803 -26.78 -8.68 17.68
C GLY A 803 -26.26 -8.58 16.24
N ARG A 804 -25.32 -9.44 15.80
CA ARG A 804 -24.73 -9.38 14.44
C ARG A 804 -25.75 -9.53 13.32
N SER A 805 -26.71 -10.45 13.47
CA SER A 805 -27.79 -10.66 12.49
C SER A 805 -28.68 -9.42 12.31
N GLN A 806 -28.88 -8.62 13.35
CA GLN A 806 -29.60 -7.34 13.29
C GLN A 806 -28.77 -6.28 12.57
N ALA A 807 -27.47 -6.22 12.85
CA ALA A 807 -26.55 -5.33 12.16
C ALA A 807 -26.44 -5.68 10.67
N ASN A 808 -26.39 -6.96 10.30
CA ASN A 808 -26.41 -7.42 8.91
C ASN A 808 -27.72 -7.04 8.22
N TRP A 809 -28.87 -7.16 8.92
CA TRP A 809 -30.15 -6.69 8.38
C TRP A 809 -30.17 -5.19 8.18
N LYS A 810 -29.67 -4.42 9.14
CA LYS A 810 -29.57 -2.97 9.05
C LYS A 810 -28.64 -2.52 7.91
N LEU A 811 -27.52 -3.21 7.71
CA LEU A 811 -26.63 -3.00 6.58
C LEU A 811 -27.34 -3.29 5.25
N PHE A 812 -28.05 -4.41 5.15
CA PHE A 812 -28.78 -4.80 3.93
C PHE A 812 -29.98 -3.89 3.64
N HIS A 813 -30.73 -3.49 4.67
CA HIS A 813 -31.98 -2.77 4.53
C HIS A 813 -31.78 -1.25 4.42
N GLU A 814 -30.87 -0.70 5.23
CA GLU A 814 -30.67 0.74 5.42
C GLU A 814 -29.30 1.23 4.92
N GLY A 815 -28.35 0.34 4.62
CA GLY A 815 -27.00 0.71 4.20
C GLY A 815 -26.08 1.17 5.33
N ILE A 816 -26.43 0.87 6.59
CA ILE A 816 -25.71 1.36 7.77
C ILE A 816 -24.81 0.26 8.35
N TYR A 817 -23.50 0.54 8.40
CA TYR A 817 -22.51 -0.33 9.02
C TYR A 817 -22.51 -0.13 10.53
N THR A 818 -23.06 -1.08 11.28
CA THR A 818 -23.02 -1.05 12.76
C THR A 818 -21.99 -2.06 13.27
N ALA A 819 -20.90 -1.59 13.87
CA ALA A 819 -19.84 -2.41 14.44
C ALA A 819 -20.33 -3.25 15.64
N GLY A 820 -19.56 -4.28 16.01
CA GLY A 820 -19.85 -5.15 17.16
C GLY A 820 -19.90 -4.42 18.51
N THR A 821 -19.39 -3.20 18.58
CA THR A 821 -19.47 -2.29 19.73
C THR A 821 -20.78 -1.51 19.80
N GLY A 822 -21.56 -1.48 18.71
CA GLY A 822 -22.71 -0.60 18.51
C GLY A 822 -22.38 0.73 17.82
N GLU A 823 -21.11 1.02 17.57
CA GLU A 823 -20.66 2.18 16.79
C GLU A 823 -21.15 2.09 15.34
N VAL A 824 -21.49 3.23 14.74
CA VAL A 824 -21.82 3.31 13.31
C VAL A 824 -20.55 3.69 12.56
N LEU A 825 -20.08 2.82 11.67
CA LEU A 825 -18.96 3.11 10.79
C LEU A 825 -19.48 3.90 9.58
N SER A 826 -18.88 5.06 9.29
CA SER A 826 -19.30 5.88 8.16
C SER A 826 -18.52 5.51 6.91
N ALA A 827 -19.20 5.16 5.81
CA ALA A 827 -18.54 4.84 4.54
C ALA A 827 -17.65 5.98 4.00
N SER A 828 -17.87 7.23 4.40
CA SER A 828 -17.01 8.38 4.10
C SER A 828 -15.60 8.25 4.69
N ASP A 829 -15.50 7.63 5.87
CA ASP A 829 -14.24 7.53 6.62
C ASP A 829 -13.35 6.41 6.06
N TYR A 830 -13.95 5.59 5.17
CA TYR A 830 -13.31 4.50 4.44
C TYR A 830 -13.38 4.73 2.92
N ALA A 831 -13.90 5.87 2.46
CA ALA A 831 -13.93 6.24 1.05
C ALA A 831 -12.51 6.63 0.63
N GLY A 832 -11.70 5.61 0.32
CA GLY A 832 -10.28 5.77 0.09
C GLY A 832 -9.92 6.66 -1.11
N ASP A 833 -8.83 7.38 -0.90
CA ASP A 833 -7.93 8.11 -1.80
C ASP A 833 -7.49 7.30 -3.06
N GLY A 834 -8.42 6.91 -3.92
CA GLY A 834 -8.08 6.39 -5.25
C GLY A 834 -7.76 7.53 -6.21
N THR A 835 -6.86 7.30 -7.17
CA THR A 835 -6.57 8.29 -8.23
C THR A 835 -7.87 8.67 -8.95
N ILE A 836 -7.92 9.84 -9.60
CA ILE A 836 -9.09 10.22 -10.42
C ILE A 836 -9.49 9.13 -11.43
N LEU A 837 -8.52 8.32 -11.88
CA LEU A 837 -8.72 7.21 -12.80
C LEU A 837 -9.40 5.99 -12.13
N ASP A 838 -9.08 5.69 -10.88
CA ASP A 838 -9.72 4.60 -10.11
C ASP A 838 -11.18 4.94 -9.82
N ILE A 839 -11.43 6.19 -9.43
CA ILE A 839 -12.77 6.71 -9.18
C ILE A 839 -13.57 6.71 -10.49
N ALA A 840 -12.96 7.17 -11.60
CA ALA A 840 -13.56 7.09 -12.92
C ALA A 840 -13.83 5.65 -13.36
N SER A 841 -12.96 4.69 -13.02
CA SER A 841 -13.15 3.27 -13.33
C SER A 841 -14.37 2.70 -12.60
N LYS A 842 -14.52 3.00 -11.30
CA LYS A 842 -15.69 2.57 -10.50
C LYS A 842 -16.99 3.19 -11.03
N ALA A 843 -16.96 4.48 -11.37
CA ALA A 843 -18.09 5.16 -12.00
C ALA A 843 -18.42 4.54 -13.37
N TRP A 844 -17.40 4.27 -14.20
CA TRP A 844 -17.56 3.67 -15.52
C TRP A 844 -18.12 2.25 -15.46
N GLN A 845 -17.64 1.43 -14.53
CA GLN A 845 -18.19 0.09 -14.25
C GLN A 845 -19.68 0.18 -13.90
N THR A 846 -20.08 1.18 -13.12
CA THR A 846 -21.49 1.41 -12.77
C THR A 846 -22.33 1.76 -14.01
N ILE A 847 -21.83 2.64 -14.89
CA ILE A 847 -22.49 3.00 -16.15
C ILE A 847 -22.62 1.78 -17.08
N CYS A 848 -21.52 1.03 -17.27
CA CYS A 848 -21.49 -0.15 -18.13
C CYS A 848 -22.41 -1.27 -17.63
N SER A 849 -22.43 -1.52 -16.33
CA SER A 849 -23.30 -2.53 -15.71
C SER A 849 -24.77 -2.16 -15.87
N ASN A 850 -25.11 -0.88 -15.74
CA ASN A 850 -26.47 -0.36 -15.95
C ASN A 850 -26.75 0.02 -17.41
N GLY A 851 -25.89 -0.37 -18.36
CA GLY A 851 -25.88 0.23 -19.68
C GLY A 851 -27.17 0.07 -20.47
N ASN A 852 -27.93 -1.00 -20.20
CA ASN A 852 -29.21 -1.27 -20.83
C ASN A 852 -30.39 -0.47 -20.23
N SER A 853 -30.28 -0.04 -18.97
CA SER A 853 -31.32 0.66 -18.20
C SER A 853 -31.15 2.18 -18.15
N ILE A 854 -29.98 2.69 -18.56
CA ILE A 854 -29.69 4.12 -18.66
C ILE A 854 -29.84 4.62 -20.10
N SER A 855 -30.22 5.88 -20.26
CA SER A 855 -30.31 6.56 -21.55
C SER A 855 -29.35 7.74 -21.63
N TYR A 856 -28.99 8.16 -22.83
CA TYR A 856 -28.13 9.32 -23.02
C TYR A 856 -28.91 10.61 -22.73
N GLY A 857 -28.36 11.44 -21.86
CA GLY A 857 -28.93 12.73 -21.47
C GLY A 857 -28.28 13.29 -20.22
N GLY A 858 -28.55 14.55 -19.91
CA GLY A 858 -28.02 15.21 -18.70
C GLY A 858 -28.35 14.43 -17.43
N ILE A 859 -27.39 14.39 -16.51
CA ILE A 859 -27.53 13.67 -15.25
C ILE A 859 -28.58 14.34 -14.37
N SER A 860 -29.52 13.56 -13.84
CA SER A 860 -30.66 14.06 -13.06
C SER A 860 -30.31 14.38 -11.60
N SER A 861 -29.28 13.73 -11.06
CA SER A 861 -28.77 13.97 -9.70
C SER A 861 -27.31 13.53 -9.58
N ILE A 862 -26.51 14.27 -8.80
CA ILE A 862 -25.17 13.85 -8.37
C ILE A 862 -25.21 13.65 -6.84
N PRO A 863 -24.78 12.48 -6.30
CA PRO A 863 -24.20 11.33 -7.00
C PRO A 863 -25.22 10.61 -7.90
N PHE A 864 -24.74 9.87 -8.91
CA PHE A 864 -25.59 9.24 -9.92
C PHE A 864 -26.52 8.19 -9.31
N ARG A 865 -27.82 8.28 -9.64
CA ARG A 865 -28.87 7.36 -9.15
C ARG A 865 -29.63 6.63 -10.26
N GLY A 866 -29.10 6.64 -11.48
CA GLY A 866 -29.75 6.05 -12.66
C GLY A 866 -30.55 7.06 -13.50
N GLY A 867 -31.10 6.59 -14.63
CA GLY A 867 -31.93 7.37 -15.54
C GLY A 867 -31.19 7.88 -16.79
N GLN A 868 -30.48 9.00 -16.67
CA GLN A 868 -29.79 9.66 -17.78
C GLN A 868 -28.33 9.97 -17.43
N ILE A 869 -27.41 9.70 -18.36
CA ILE A 869 -25.99 10.07 -18.25
C ILE A 869 -25.47 10.62 -19.59
N ASP A 870 -24.69 11.68 -19.52
CA ASP A 870 -23.95 12.24 -20.66
C ASP A 870 -22.48 12.44 -20.28
N CYS A 871 -21.66 12.85 -21.25
CA CYS A 871 -20.23 13.04 -21.06
C CYS A 871 -19.88 13.94 -19.87
N SER A 872 -20.58 15.05 -19.72
CA SER A 872 -20.35 16.02 -18.65
C SER A 872 -20.94 15.60 -17.31
N GLY A 873 -22.11 14.96 -17.32
CA GLY A 873 -22.71 14.38 -16.12
C GLY A 873 -21.85 13.28 -15.52
N PHE A 874 -21.22 12.46 -16.37
CA PHE A 874 -20.26 11.45 -15.93
C PHE A 874 -19.03 12.08 -15.26
N VAL A 875 -18.39 13.05 -15.92
CA VAL A 875 -17.19 13.71 -15.35
C VAL A 875 -17.51 14.49 -14.07
N SER A 876 -18.64 15.22 -14.03
CA SER A 876 -19.07 15.89 -12.79
C SER A 876 -19.34 14.90 -11.66
N TRP A 877 -19.94 13.74 -11.96
CA TRP A 877 -20.14 12.71 -10.96
C TRP A 877 -18.82 12.12 -10.48
N VAL A 878 -17.87 11.82 -11.38
CA VAL A 878 -16.54 11.34 -10.98
C VAL A 878 -15.82 12.34 -10.09
N LEU A 879 -15.90 13.65 -10.37
CA LEU A 879 -15.28 14.68 -9.53
C LEU A 879 -15.99 14.83 -8.18
N TYR A 880 -17.31 14.64 -8.12
CA TYR A 880 -18.04 14.56 -6.87
C TYR A 880 -17.56 13.38 -6.01
N GLU A 881 -17.44 12.19 -6.60
CA GLU A 881 -16.90 10.99 -5.91
C GLU A 881 -15.42 11.16 -5.54
N ALA A 882 -14.69 11.99 -6.30
CA ALA A 882 -13.33 12.42 -5.98
C ALA A 882 -13.26 13.47 -4.86
N GLY A 883 -14.35 13.76 -4.16
CA GLY A 883 -14.35 14.62 -2.97
C GLY A 883 -14.51 16.12 -3.28
N TYR A 884 -14.68 16.53 -4.54
CA TYR A 884 -15.00 17.90 -4.90
C TYR A 884 -16.51 18.19 -4.78
N THR A 885 -17.11 17.71 -3.68
CA THR A 885 -18.57 17.64 -3.51
C THR A 885 -19.23 19.01 -3.42
N GLY A 886 -18.52 20.04 -2.96
CA GLY A 886 -19.03 21.40 -2.80
C GLY A 886 -19.39 22.10 -4.11
N ASP A 887 -18.71 21.76 -5.20
CA ASP A 887 -18.98 22.33 -6.53
C ASP A 887 -19.65 21.33 -7.46
N PHE A 888 -19.30 20.05 -7.37
CA PHE A 888 -19.82 19.04 -8.27
C PHE A 888 -21.07 18.32 -7.74
N TYR A 889 -21.83 18.92 -6.81
CA TYR A 889 -23.14 18.40 -6.40
C TYR A 889 -24.21 18.53 -7.51
N TYR A 890 -23.88 19.18 -8.63
CA TYR A 890 -24.70 19.26 -9.85
C TYR A 890 -23.82 19.19 -11.12
N GLN A 891 -24.45 19.00 -12.29
CA GLN A 891 -23.73 18.84 -13.56
C GLN A 891 -23.08 20.15 -14.04
N HIS A 892 -21.79 20.10 -14.32
CA HIS A 892 -21.06 21.15 -15.04
C HIS A 892 -20.93 20.77 -16.51
N ASN A 893 -21.52 21.56 -17.41
CA ASN A 893 -21.45 21.27 -18.84
C ASN A 893 -20.03 21.50 -19.43
N THR A 894 -19.78 21.00 -20.64
CA THR A 894 -18.49 21.15 -21.35
C THR A 894 -18.03 22.60 -21.52
N SER A 895 -18.95 23.57 -21.58
CA SER A 895 -18.58 24.99 -21.68
C SER A 895 -18.06 25.50 -20.35
N ASN A 896 -18.65 25.08 -19.24
CA ASN A 896 -18.18 25.40 -17.90
C ASN A 896 -16.78 24.83 -17.69
N PHE A 897 -16.56 23.54 -18.01
CA PHE A 897 -15.22 22.94 -17.96
C PHE A 897 -14.18 23.65 -18.83
N LEU A 898 -14.56 24.12 -20.02
CA LEU A 898 -13.61 24.83 -20.88
C LEU A 898 -13.31 26.27 -20.40
N GLN A 899 -14.29 26.97 -19.82
CA GLN A 899 -14.17 28.40 -19.46
C GLN A 899 -13.68 28.64 -18.04
N THR A 900 -13.94 27.73 -17.11
CA THR A 900 -13.46 27.84 -15.73
C THR A 900 -11.93 27.74 -15.72
N ASN A 901 -11.30 28.61 -14.92
CA ASN A 901 -9.90 28.53 -14.55
C ASN A 901 -9.79 27.61 -13.33
N TRP A 902 -9.69 26.32 -13.59
CA TRP A 902 -9.51 25.25 -12.62
C TRP A 902 -8.16 25.31 -11.91
N ASN A 903 -7.13 25.89 -12.55
CA ASN A 903 -5.86 26.17 -11.89
C ASN A 903 -6.05 27.17 -10.76
N SER A 904 -6.73 28.28 -11.02
CA SER A 904 -7.07 29.26 -9.98
C SER A 904 -8.05 28.73 -8.94
N LYS A 905 -8.90 27.76 -9.30
CA LYS A 905 -9.95 27.26 -8.40
C LYS A 905 -9.48 26.12 -7.49
N TYR A 906 -8.65 25.21 -8.00
CA TYR A 906 -8.23 24.00 -7.29
C TYR A 906 -6.75 23.66 -7.48
N GLY A 907 -5.96 24.52 -8.11
CA GLY A 907 -4.56 24.24 -8.42
C GLY A 907 -4.35 23.25 -9.57
N TRP A 908 -5.40 22.81 -10.26
CA TRP A 908 -5.28 21.81 -11.33
C TRP A 908 -4.45 22.32 -12.51
N GLU A 909 -3.64 21.45 -13.11
CA GLU A 909 -2.89 21.82 -14.32
C GLU A 909 -3.85 21.89 -15.52
N GLU A 910 -3.76 22.99 -16.28
CA GLU A 910 -4.55 23.21 -17.48
C GLU A 910 -3.67 23.36 -18.71
N ILE A 911 -3.83 22.46 -19.66
CA ILE A 911 -3.10 22.50 -20.93
C ILE A 911 -4.07 22.90 -22.04
N THR A 912 -3.83 24.06 -22.66
CA THR A 912 -4.64 24.51 -23.79
C THR A 912 -4.39 23.64 -25.02
N VAL A 913 -5.47 23.29 -25.72
CA VAL A 913 -5.45 22.57 -27.00
C VAL A 913 -6.12 23.41 -28.06
N ALA A 914 -5.35 23.82 -29.08
CA ALA A 914 -5.88 24.62 -30.18
C ALA A 914 -6.87 23.83 -31.05
N ALA A 915 -7.69 24.56 -31.81
CA ALA A 915 -8.59 23.98 -32.80
C ALA A 915 -7.80 23.17 -33.84
N GLY A 916 -8.16 21.89 -34.03
CA GLY A 916 -7.47 20.98 -34.96
C GLY A 916 -6.13 20.44 -34.48
N GLU A 917 -5.64 20.87 -33.31
CA GLU A 917 -4.43 20.32 -32.70
C GLU A 917 -4.66 18.87 -32.25
N ASN A 918 -3.71 17.98 -32.50
CA ASN A 918 -3.70 16.62 -31.92
C ASN A 918 -2.85 16.61 -30.65
N PRO A 919 -3.45 16.53 -29.45
CA PRO A 919 -2.73 16.62 -28.20
C PRO A 919 -2.25 15.26 -27.68
N TYR A 920 -2.14 14.22 -28.52
CA TYR A 920 -1.77 12.86 -28.09
C TYR A 920 -0.56 12.82 -27.15
N ASN A 921 0.48 13.61 -27.41
CA ASN A 921 1.71 13.66 -26.60
C ASN A 921 1.59 14.54 -25.34
N LYS A 922 0.47 15.22 -25.13
CA LYS A 922 0.17 16.06 -23.95
C LYS A 922 -0.73 15.35 -22.94
N LEU A 923 -1.47 14.33 -23.39
CA LEU A 923 -2.44 13.59 -22.60
C LEU A 923 -1.72 12.53 -21.74
N GLN A 924 -2.25 12.29 -20.55
CA GLN A 924 -1.87 11.18 -19.68
C GLN A 924 -3.11 10.52 -19.05
N PRO A 925 -3.00 9.28 -18.52
CA PRO A 925 -4.07 8.66 -17.75
C PRO A 925 -4.57 9.57 -16.62
N GLY A 926 -5.88 9.63 -16.43
CA GLY A 926 -6.55 10.49 -15.44
C GLY A 926 -6.92 11.89 -15.94
N ASP A 927 -6.35 12.35 -17.06
CA ASP A 927 -6.69 13.66 -17.62
C ASP A 927 -8.18 13.75 -18.01
N ILE A 928 -8.84 14.84 -17.65
CA ILE A 928 -10.13 15.22 -18.22
C ILE A 928 -9.85 15.97 -19.52
N PHE A 929 -10.20 15.36 -20.64
CA PHE A 929 -10.01 15.98 -21.95
C PHE A 929 -11.34 16.55 -22.45
N VAL A 930 -11.43 17.88 -22.57
CA VAL A 930 -12.64 18.59 -23.00
C VAL A 930 -12.41 19.33 -24.32
N ARG A 931 -13.41 19.28 -25.22
CA ARG A 931 -13.48 20.14 -26.41
C ARG A 931 -14.85 20.79 -26.54
N ASN A 932 -14.86 22.09 -26.77
CA ASN A 932 -16.09 22.86 -26.93
C ASN A 932 -15.92 24.02 -27.92
N GLU A 933 -16.43 23.82 -29.14
CA GLU A 933 -16.52 24.85 -30.17
C GLU A 933 -17.51 24.46 -31.29
N GLY A 934 -18.29 25.42 -31.79
CA GLY A 934 -19.23 25.19 -32.88
C GLY A 934 -20.31 24.17 -32.52
N LYS A 935 -20.31 23.02 -33.20
CA LYS A 935 -21.23 21.90 -32.94
C LYS A 935 -20.64 20.80 -32.06
N VAL A 936 -19.38 20.92 -31.65
CA VAL A 936 -18.69 19.90 -30.84
C VAL A 936 -18.72 20.32 -29.38
N HIS A 937 -19.39 19.52 -28.56
CA HIS A 937 -19.48 19.68 -27.11
C HIS A 937 -19.28 18.31 -26.46
N HIS A 938 -18.05 17.94 -26.12
CA HIS A 938 -17.75 16.61 -25.57
C HIS A 938 -16.58 16.63 -24.59
N MET A 939 -16.55 15.66 -23.67
CA MET A 939 -15.42 15.41 -22.77
C MET A 939 -15.31 13.93 -22.39
N ASN A 940 -14.12 13.51 -21.96
CA ASN A 940 -13.90 12.18 -21.41
C ASN A 940 -12.74 12.18 -20.40
N ILE A 941 -12.58 11.04 -19.71
CA ILE A 941 -11.44 10.81 -18.81
C ILE A 941 -10.50 9.82 -19.49
N VAL A 942 -9.26 10.24 -19.70
CA VAL A 942 -8.22 9.47 -20.38
C VAL A 942 -7.82 8.27 -19.52
N VAL A 943 -7.78 7.08 -20.10
CA VAL A 943 -7.39 5.84 -19.41
C VAL A 943 -6.00 5.38 -19.82
N LYS A 944 -5.75 5.31 -21.13
CA LYS A 944 -4.42 4.98 -21.66
C LYS A 944 -4.24 5.45 -23.09
N LEU A 945 -2.99 5.56 -23.51
CA LEU A 945 -2.55 5.85 -24.87
C LEU A 945 -1.73 4.66 -25.37
N GLU A 946 -2.11 4.07 -26.50
CA GLU A 946 -1.45 2.88 -27.02
C GLU A 946 -1.47 2.88 -28.55
N ASN A 947 -0.31 2.70 -29.18
CA ASN A 947 -0.16 2.62 -30.65
C ASN A 947 -0.77 3.81 -31.44
N GLY A 948 -0.79 5.02 -30.87
CA GLY A 948 -1.37 6.20 -31.50
C GLY A 948 -2.89 6.35 -31.29
N ASP A 949 -3.47 5.48 -30.47
CA ASP A 949 -4.88 5.49 -30.11
C ASP A 949 -5.12 5.98 -28.68
N LEU A 950 -6.24 6.70 -28.48
CA LEU A 950 -6.71 7.14 -27.18
C LEU A 950 -7.77 6.17 -26.67
N TYR A 951 -7.63 5.68 -25.44
CA TYR A 951 -8.65 4.92 -24.72
C TYR A 951 -9.13 5.74 -23.52
N ALA A 952 -10.45 5.86 -23.35
CA ALA A 952 -11.06 6.73 -22.36
C ALA A 952 -12.35 6.13 -21.78
N TYR A 953 -12.73 6.56 -20.58
CA TYR A 953 -14.09 6.40 -20.08
C TYR A 953 -14.94 7.53 -20.65
N ASP A 954 -15.92 7.18 -21.48
CA ASP A 954 -16.56 8.12 -22.38
C ASP A 954 -18.08 7.88 -22.46
N CYS A 955 -18.84 8.73 -21.76
CA CYS A 955 -20.30 8.73 -21.79
C CYS A 955 -20.90 9.61 -22.91
N GLY A 956 -20.20 9.80 -24.03
CA GLY A 956 -20.66 10.60 -25.17
C GLY A 956 -21.65 9.93 -26.12
N SER A 957 -21.83 8.62 -26.03
CA SER A 957 -22.75 7.86 -26.87
C SER A 957 -23.21 6.59 -26.18
N GLU A 958 -24.50 6.26 -26.24
CA GLU A 958 -25.02 5.03 -25.64
C GLU A 958 -24.29 3.77 -26.08
N ASN A 959 -23.77 3.74 -27.31
CA ASN A 959 -23.01 2.62 -27.86
C ASN A 959 -21.66 2.37 -27.15
N HIS A 960 -21.17 3.34 -26.37
CA HIS A 960 -19.92 3.22 -25.63
C HIS A 960 -20.04 2.32 -24.39
N TRP A 961 -21.22 2.32 -23.75
CA TRP A 961 -21.47 1.56 -22.53
C TRP A 961 -22.54 0.47 -22.68
N ARG A 962 -23.50 0.60 -23.62
CA ARG A 962 -24.50 -0.45 -23.90
C ARG A 962 -23.80 -1.73 -24.38
N GLY A 963 -23.89 -2.79 -23.59
CA GLY A 963 -23.28 -4.09 -23.89
C GLY A 963 -21.78 -4.19 -23.60
N ASN A 964 -21.15 -3.15 -23.03
CA ASN A 964 -19.76 -3.19 -22.58
C ASN A 964 -19.66 -3.79 -21.17
N LEU A 965 -20.00 -5.07 -21.04
CA LEU A 965 -20.17 -5.74 -19.73
C LEU A 965 -18.86 -5.92 -18.94
N ASN A 966 -17.71 -5.84 -19.61
CA ASN A 966 -16.40 -5.93 -18.96
C ASN A 966 -15.88 -4.55 -18.50
N ALA A 967 -16.68 -3.49 -18.68
CA ALA A 967 -16.31 -2.12 -18.38
C ALA A 967 -14.97 -1.68 -18.99
N SER A 968 -14.63 -2.20 -20.17
CA SER A 968 -13.39 -1.85 -20.86
C SER A 968 -13.42 -0.39 -21.30
N PRO A 969 -12.29 0.33 -21.28
CA PRO A 969 -12.22 1.69 -21.78
C PRO A 969 -12.48 1.73 -23.29
N VAL A 970 -13.08 2.82 -23.76
CA VAL A 970 -13.55 2.97 -25.14
C VAL A 970 -12.46 3.63 -25.96
N LYS A 971 -12.25 3.13 -27.18
CA LYS A 971 -11.32 3.73 -28.14
C LYS A 971 -11.87 5.08 -28.64
N ALA A 972 -11.37 6.18 -28.10
CA ALA A 972 -11.79 7.55 -28.39
C ALA A 972 -10.81 8.32 -29.32
N THR A 973 -10.03 7.61 -30.15
CA THR A 973 -9.06 8.22 -31.09
C THR A 973 -9.68 9.30 -31.99
N TYR A 974 -10.98 9.21 -32.30
CA TYR A 974 -11.68 10.23 -33.09
C TYR A 974 -11.62 11.62 -32.44
N PHE A 975 -11.53 11.67 -31.11
CA PHE A 975 -11.56 12.90 -30.33
C PHE A 975 -10.24 13.69 -30.37
N LEU A 976 -9.13 13.01 -30.71
CA LEU A 976 -7.82 13.64 -30.92
C LEU A 976 -7.78 14.55 -32.15
N LYS A 977 -8.63 14.30 -33.16
CA LYS A 977 -8.60 14.99 -34.47
C LYS A 977 -9.73 16.02 -34.65
N SER A 978 -10.31 16.48 -33.56
CA SER A 978 -11.42 17.44 -33.59
C SER A 978 -10.96 18.86 -33.92
N ASN A 979 -11.73 19.56 -34.76
CA ASN A 979 -11.49 20.96 -35.13
C ASN A 979 -12.00 21.97 -34.09
N ALA A 980 -12.48 21.51 -32.93
CA ALA A 980 -12.90 22.39 -31.83
C ALA A 980 -11.74 22.64 -30.87
N ARG A 981 -11.59 23.88 -30.37
CA ARG A 981 -10.69 24.18 -29.26
C ARG A 981 -11.00 23.33 -28.03
N GLY A 982 -9.96 23.03 -27.26
CA GLY A 982 -10.05 22.19 -26.09
C GLY A 982 -9.11 22.59 -24.99
N LYS A 983 -9.22 21.85 -23.90
CA LYS A 983 -8.39 21.96 -22.70
C LYS A 983 -8.21 20.56 -22.14
N ILE A 984 -7.01 20.28 -21.67
CA ILE A 984 -6.73 19.13 -20.82
C ILE A 984 -6.71 19.67 -19.40
N ILE A 985 -7.48 19.04 -18.52
CA ILE A 985 -7.56 19.39 -17.11
C ILE A 985 -7.03 18.20 -16.35
N ARG A 986 -5.95 18.43 -15.60
CA ARG A 986 -5.26 17.39 -14.84
C ARG A 986 -5.50 17.64 -13.36
N VAL A 987 -6.36 16.79 -12.81
CA VAL A 987 -6.78 16.83 -11.41
C VAL A 987 -5.62 16.34 -10.54
N THR A 988 -5.34 17.02 -9.44
CA THR A 988 -4.23 16.73 -8.52
C THR A 988 -4.51 15.61 -7.52
N LYS A 989 -5.42 14.67 -7.87
CA LYS A 989 -5.92 13.61 -6.98
C LYS A 989 -5.73 12.20 -7.54
#